data_AF-A0A8H3DX08-F1
#
_entry.id   AF-A0A8H3DX08-F1
#
_cell.length_a   1.000
_cell.length_b   1.000
_cell.length_c   1.000
_cell.angle_alpha   90.00
_cell.angle_beta   90.00
_cell.angle_gamma   90.00
#
_symmetry.space_group_name_H-M   'P 1'
#
loop_
_entity.id
_entity.type
_entity.pdbx_description
1 polymer ?
#
loop_
_entity_poly.entity_id
_entity_poly.type
_entity_poly.pdbx_seq_one_letter_code
_entity_poly.pdbx_strand_id
1 'polypeptide(L)'
;MPRQYSFKVKSEYKYKPKATYSSIAAEGSAYIRNLLKGFVKVATVSYSTGHAHGNPVLFYLSRHREVQGDVKKLDGNGYTLTSSAVPPSFIAPTTNEPYFTISGDFNPIHINPYFFDYAVLPCAITHGMWSSAATRKYVENVVAQGRPERVLQYDVSFVGMVLPGDEHYGMRDGNLAVKVETSNQRDERVLNGTAEVAQVPTIYVFTGQGSQKPGMGMELYNSSPARAVWEAVHAHLLAVYGISIVDTVKNNPKEETIHFGGRQRQDSPPLRRYRCSCSQYTFSHPNGLLFATQIAQIALVVTEKASFESMKSKGLVQNDCAFACHSLGECSVLASIADVLAISALVDFVSYRGITMQRAVKRDEHNRPNYAMCTVSPSRIGKSFNDATLREIVDSVSHQTNLLPEIVNYNVEGQQYVCAGELLALETLTNVLNYLKIEKTDIQQSRKCRASSSQAASKRGRRSRRQKAIPKLERGFTIVSLPGIDVLFHSRYLWPGVMPFRAYLSKKINPLHLNPDILVGKCIPSKLARSAAQLGPRQLGLRRTTTKLAYTILAELPAYQFASPVRWIQTQDLLLTHYNFERLVELDPGPIPTGMATRTLKAKYEAGDGAISRDEIVDAPSQTVVETPTPVAVAAGGAATAIPDEPLKAVDTLRLIISQKLKKEVGEVSISKVIKDLVGGKSTLQNEILGDLQLEFLSAPEKSEELPLDELGATPSVGHTGPLDKHANGLAPHMTGQNMPGGFNITTAKTHLNKTWGLGPAPHCGFGS
;
A
#
# COMPACT_ATOMS: atom_id res chain seq x y z
N MET A 1 15.93 22.73 -15.90
CA MET A 1 16.67 21.65 -15.21
C MET A 1 18.16 21.92 -15.36
N PRO A 2 18.95 22.00 -14.29
CA PRO A 2 20.41 22.02 -14.38
C PRO A 2 20.90 20.76 -15.09
N ARG A 3 21.89 20.89 -15.98
CA ARG A 3 22.45 19.76 -16.72
C ARG A 3 23.26 18.88 -15.77
N GLN A 4 22.83 17.62 -15.59
CA GLN A 4 23.61 16.61 -14.88
C GLN A 4 24.58 15.92 -15.82
N TYR A 5 25.83 15.77 -15.39
CA TYR A 5 26.90 15.09 -16.13
C TYR A 5 27.32 13.83 -15.38
N SER A 6 27.37 12.70 -16.08
CA SER A 6 27.89 11.43 -15.57
C SER A 6 29.26 11.15 -16.18
N PHE A 7 30.25 10.87 -15.36
CA PHE A 7 31.61 10.60 -15.80
C PHE A 7 31.89 9.10 -15.69
N LYS A 8 32.32 8.46 -16.78
CA LYS A 8 32.84 7.09 -16.76
C LYS A 8 34.34 7.16 -17.07
N VAL A 9 35.17 6.86 -16.08
CA VAL A 9 36.63 7.02 -16.17
C VAL A 9 37.29 5.71 -15.74
N LYS A 10 38.24 5.24 -16.53
CA LYS A 10 39.17 4.16 -16.22
C LYS A 10 40.52 4.79 -15.88
N SER A 11 41.25 4.22 -14.93
CA SER A 11 42.59 4.70 -14.59
C SER A 11 43.57 3.54 -14.53
N GLU A 12 44.77 3.78 -15.04
CA GLU A 12 45.89 2.84 -15.10
C GLU A 12 47.04 3.42 -14.29
N TYR A 13 47.57 2.60 -13.37
CA TYR A 13 48.59 2.99 -12.43
C TYR A 13 49.83 2.13 -12.66
N LYS A 14 51.00 2.76 -12.83
CA LYS A 14 52.30 2.09 -12.77
C LYS A 14 53.01 2.52 -11.50
N TYR A 15 53.48 1.55 -10.73
CA TYR A 15 54.00 1.77 -9.38
C TYR A 15 55.52 1.94 -9.39
N LYS A 16 56.03 2.83 -8.52
CA LYS A 16 57.44 2.92 -8.09
C LYS A 16 57.52 2.43 -6.61
N PRO A 17 58.69 2.44 -5.93
CA PRO A 17 58.78 2.14 -4.50
C PRO A 17 57.82 2.98 -3.63
N LYS A 18 57.47 2.42 -2.46
CA LYS A 18 56.39 2.80 -1.52
C LYS A 18 55.78 4.21 -1.73
N ALA A 19 54.47 4.22 -2.00
CA ALA A 19 53.58 5.39 -2.04
C ALA A 19 53.77 6.39 -3.20
N THR A 20 54.48 6.01 -4.27
CA THR A 20 54.62 6.83 -5.49
C THR A 20 54.28 6.04 -6.75
N TYR A 21 53.67 6.72 -7.71
CA TYR A 21 53.33 6.18 -9.02
C TYR A 21 54.35 6.71 -10.05
N SER A 22 54.91 5.80 -10.84
CA SER A 22 55.82 6.14 -11.95
C SER A 22 55.07 6.71 -13.16
N SER A 23 53.81 6.31 -13.33
CA SER A 23 52.87 6.93 -14.26
C SER A 23 51.43 6.71 -13.81
N ILE A 24 50.57 7.70 -14.01
CA ILE A 24 49.12 7.57 -13.89
C ILE A 24 48.50 8.05 -15.18
N ALA A 25 47.69 7.20 -15.81
CA ALA A 25 46.85 7.58 -16.94
C ALA A 25 45.38 7.41 -16.53
N ALA A 26 44.54 8.40 -16.79
CA ALA A 26 43.10 8.33 -16.57
C ALA A 26 42.40 8.76 -17.86
N GLU A 27 41.62 7.84 -18.42
CA GLU A 27 40.88 8.02 -19.66
C GLU A 27 39.40 7.74 -19.43
N GLY A 28 38.53 8.51 -20.07
CA GLY A 28 37.10 8.38 -19.84
C GLY A 28 36.27 9.27 -20.74
N SER A 29 34.99 9.32 -20.44
CA SER A 29 34.04 10.18 -21.15
C SER A 29 33.00 10.74 -20.20
N ALA A 30 32.61 11.98 -20.45
CA ALA A 30 31.49 12.62 -19.77
C ALA A 30 30.24 12.47 -20.64
N TYR A 31 29.14 12.13 -20.00
CA TYR A 31 27.85 11.90 -20.62
C TYR A 31 26.82 12.85 -20.04
N ILE A 32 25.91 13.36 -20.87
CA ILE A 32 24.66 13.98 -20.42
C ILE A 32 23.55 12.97 -20.62
N ARG A 33 22.64 12.89 -19.65
CA ARG A 33 21.38 12.16 -19.85
C ARG A 33 20.50 12.97 -20.80
N ASN A 34 20.15 12.38 -21.93
CA ASN A 34 19.10 12.93 -22.78
C ASN A 34 17.73 12.76 -22.09
N LEU A 35 16.68 13.28 -22.72
CA LEU A 35 15.33 13.24 -22.18
C LEU A 35 14.75 11.81 -22.12
N LEU A 36 15.33 10.86 -22.86
CA LEU A 36 15.04 9.42 -22.80
C LEU A 36 15.89 8.67 -21.75
N LYS A 37 16.64 9.39 -20.91
CA LYS A 37 17.62 8.86 -19.93
C LYS A 37 18.78 8.07 -20.55
N GLY A 38 18.92 8.10 -21.88
CA GLY A 38 20.09 7.59 -22.59
C GLY A 38 21.31 8.49 -22.38
N PHE A 39 22.49 7.87 -22.28
CA PHE A 39 23.74 8.59 -22.12
C PHE A 39 24.28 9.08 -23.47
N VAL A 40 24.31 10.39 -23.66
CA VAL A 40 24.94 11.02 -24.83
C VAL A 40 26.32 11.49 -24.42
N LYS A 41 27.36 10.98 -25.08
CA LYS A 41 28.74 11.43 -24.84
C LYS A 41 28.88 12.89 -25.26
N VAL A 42 29.35 13.73 -24.35
CA VAL A 42 29.54 15.18 -24.59
C VAL A 42 30.99 15.63 -24.48
N ALA A 43 31.82 14.88 -23.76
CA ALA A 43 33.24 15.17 -23.65
C ALA A 43 34.05 13.89 -23.42
N THR A 44 35.36 13.99 -23.65
CA THR A 44 36.34 12.95 -23.32
C THR A 44 37.19 13.47 -22.17
N VAL A 45 37.49 12.60 -21.20
CA VAL A 45 38.44 12.87 -20.12
C VAL A 45 39.73 12.17 -20.49
N SER A 46 40.85 12.88 -20.53
CA SER A 46 42.17 12.30 -20.74
C SER A 46 43.16 13.04 -19.84
N TYR A 47 43.88 12.27 -19.04
CA TYR A 47 44.92 12.75 -18.15
C TYR A 47 46.06 11.73 -18.17
N SER A 48 47.29 12.19 -18.33
CA SER A 48 48.47 11.36 -18.24
C SER A 48 49.56 12.15 -17.53
N THR A 49 50.21 11.50 -16.57
CA THR A 49 51.35 12.05 -15.85
C THR A 49 52.39 10.96 -15.61
N GLY A 50 53.65 11.36 -15.51
CA GLY A 50 54.72 10.50 -15.04
C GLY A 50 54.68 10.37 -13.52
N HIS A 51 55.53 11.10 -12.82
CA HIS A 51 55.63 10.97 -11.37
C HIS A 51 54.42 11.60 -10.65
N ALA A 52 53.69 10.81 -9.85
CA ALA A 52 52.53 11.29 -9.11
C ALA A 52 52.34 10.57 -7.77
N HIS A 53 51.67 11.25 -6.83
CA HIS A 53 51.30 10.71 -5.52
C HIS A 53 49.83 10.26 -5.44
N GLY A 54 49.04 10.52 -6.48
CA GLY A 54 47.62 10.16 -6.52
C GLY A 54 46.96 10.63 -7.81
N ASN A 55 45.72 10.18 -8.03
CA ASN A 55 44.95 10.48 -9.24
C ASN A 55 44.11 11.76 -9.05
N PRO A 56 44.49 12.90 -9.67
CA PRO A 56 43.75 14.15 -9.49
C PRO A 56 42.36 14.12 -10.12
N VAL A 57 42.14 13.32 -11.18
CA VAL A 57 40.84 13.19 -11.83
C VAL A 57 39.84 12.56 -10.87
N LEU A 58 40.21 11.44 -10.22
CA LEU A 58 39.35 10.80 -9.23
C LEU A 58 39.15 11.69 -8.00
N PHE A 59 40.20 12.37 -7.52
CA PHE A 59 40.09 13.28 -6.36
C PHE A 59 39.22 14.51 -6.63
N TYR A 60 39.19 14.99 -7.87
CA TYR A 60 38.27 16.04 -8.29
C TYR A 60 36.82 15.51 -8.31
N LEU A 61 36.59 14.35 -8.92
CA LEU A 61 35.26 13.77 -9.01
C LEU A 61 34.68 13.42 -7.63
N SER A 62 35.48 12.84 -6.73
CA SER A 62 35.03 12.44 -5.39
C SER A 62 34.67 13.61 -4.50
N ARG A 63 35.36 14.76 -4.62
CA ARG A 63 35.05 15.97 -3.83
C ARG A 63 33.78 16.68 -4.29
N HIS A 64 33.45 16.57 -5.56
CA HIS A 64 32.39 17.37 -6.16
C HIS A 64 31.11 16.58 -6.47
N ARG A 65 31.12 15.24 -6.38
CA ARG A 65 30.01 14.40 -6.86
C ARG A 65 29.84 13.13 -6.02
N GLU A 66 28.62 12.60 -6.05
CA GLU A 66 28.30 11.26 -5.59
C GLU A 66 28.56 10.21 -6.69
N VAL A 67 29.01 9.03 -6.30
CA VAL A 67 29.17 7.88 -7.20
C VAL A 67 27.78 7.31 -7.53
N GLN A 68 27.50 7.16 -8.82
CA GLN A 68 26.23 6.58 -9.29
C GLN A 68 26.27 5.05 -9.15
N GLY A 69 25.22 4.45 -8.59
CA GLY A 69 25.14 2.98 -8.38
C GLY A 69 25.79 2.50 -7.08
N ASP A 70 26.21 3.42 -6.22
CA ASP A 70 26.71 3.06 -4.90
C ASP A 70 25.60 2.49 -4.01
N VAL A 71 25.98 1.63 -3.06
CA VAL A 71 25.04 1.05 -2.10
C VAL A 71 24.46 2.16 -1.24
N LYS A 72 23.16 2.38 -1.35
CA LYS A 72 22.42 3.29 -0.49
C LYS A 72 22.20 2.58 0.85
N LYS A 73 22.94 3.01 1.87
CA LYS A 73 22.80 2.44 3.22
C LYS A 73 21.38 2.64 3.74
N LEU A 74 20.89 1.67 4.49
CA LEU A 74 19.63 1.78 5.19
C LEU A 74 19.73 2.82 6.31
N ASP A 75 18.59 3.40 6.70
CA ASP A 75 18.51 4.30 7.84
C ASP A 75 18.72 3.45 9.12
N GLY A 76 19.92 3.51 9.73
CA GLY A 76 20.34 2.69 10.87
C GLY A 76 21.59 1.83 10.59
N ASN A 77 22.04 1.01 11.56
CA ASN A 77 23.19 0.10 11.40
C ASN A 77 22.81 -1.22 10.70
N GLY A 78 21.95 -1.16 9.67
CA GLY A 78 21.41 -2.37 9.04
C GLY A 78 20.58 -3.25 9.99
N TYR A 79 20.18 -4.42 9.52
CA TYR A 79 19.60 -5.45 10.36
C TYR A 79 19.99 -6.85 9.88
N THR A 80 20.08 -7.78 10.82
CA THR A 80 20.37 -9.19 10.55
C THR A 80 19.13 -9.85 9.93
N LEU A 81 19.30 -10.57 8.82
CA LEU A 81 18.18 -11.24 8.13
C LEU A 81 17.85 -12.62 8.72
N THR A 82 18.53 -13.04 9.79
CA THR A 82 18.28 -14.30 10.48
C THR A 82 16.95 -14.30 11.23
N SER A 83 15.97 -14.94 10.63
CA SER A 83 14.73 -15.39 11.30
C SER A 83 14.46 -16.88 11.06
N SER A 84 15.39 -17.64 10.47
CA SER A 84 15.14 -19.01 9.98
C SER A 84 15.78 -20.13 10.82
N ALA A 85 15.09 -21.27 10.82
CA ALA A 85 15.41 -22.55 11.46
C ALA A 85 16.70 -23.27 10.96
N VAL A 86 17.53 -22.59 10.15
CA VAL A 86 18.80 -23.14 9.64
C VAL A 86 19.91 -22.69 10.59
N PRO A 87 20.71 -23.63 11.15
CA PRO A 87 21.80 -23.25 12.04
C PRO A 87 22.79 -22.34 11.30
N PRO A 88 23.19 -21.19 11.88
CA PRO A 88 24.18 -20.28 11.31
C PRO A 88 25.59 -20.85 11.50
N SER A 89 25.75 -22.17 11.40
CA SER A 89 27.02 -22.87 11.60
C SER A 89 27.14 -23.97 10.56
N PHE A 90 28.33 -24.06 9.97
CA PHE A 90 28.73 -25.19 9.15
C PHE A 90 30.06 -25.72 9.67
N ILE A 91 30.29 -27.02 9.47
CA ILE A 91 31.51 -27.70 9.92
C ILE A 91 32.40 -27.89 8.69
N ALA A 92 33.66 -27.46 8.80
CA ALA A 92 34.68 -27.73 7.80
C ALA A 92 34.86 -29.25 7.59
N PRO A 93 35.13 -29.71 6.35
CA PRO A 93 35.24 -31.13 6.09
C PRO A 93 36.47 -31.68 6.80
N THR A 94 36.41 -32.93 7.24
CA THR A 94 37.54 -33.61 7.89
C THR A 94 38.71 -33.87 6.93
N THR A 95 38.44 -33.92 5.63
CA THR A 95 39.42 -34.05 4.55
C THR A 95 39.08 -33.09 3.40
N ASN A 96 40.11 -32.52 2.77
CA ASN A 96 39.96 -31.61 1.64
C ASN A 96 39.96 -32.34 0.27
N GLU A 97 40.19 -33.66 0.25
CA GLU A 97 40.21 -34.48 -0.99
C GLU A 97 38.97 -34.34 -1.87
N PRO A 98 37.72 -34.31 -1.34
CA PRO A 98 36.53 -34.18 -2.18
C PRO A 98 36.51 -32.85 -2.93
N TYR A 99 36.85 -31.74 -2.24
CA TYR A 99 36.88 -30.42 -2.88
C TYR A 99 38.05 -30.30 -3.85
N PHE A 100 39.23 -30.79 -3.48
CA PHE A 100 40.42 -30.86 -4.34
C PHE A 100 40.13 -31.56 -5.67
N THR A 101 39.42 -32.69 -5.62
CA THR A 101 39.07 -33.47 -6.83
C THR A 101 38.03 -32.74 -7.70
N ILE A 102 36.99 -32.15 -7.08
CA ILE A 102 35.88 -31.51 -7.81
C ILE A 102 36.28 -30.14 -8.38
N SER A 103 37.02 -29.34 -7.60
CA SER A 103 37.43 -27.99 -7.99
C SER A 103 38.56 -27.97 -9.01
N GLY A 104 39.38 -29.02 -9.05
CA GLY A 104 40.65 -29.03 -9.79
C GLY A 104 41.74 -28.15 -9.16
N ASP A 105 41.49 -27.58 -7.97
CA ASP A 105 42.50 -26.89 -7.18
C ASP A 105 43.37 -27.92 -6.48
N PHE A 106 44.40 -28.36 -7.21
CA PHE A 106 45.35 -29.37 -6.77
C PHE A 106 46.48 -28.83 -5.90
N ASN A 107 46.30 -27.66 -5.26
CA ASN A 107 47.33 -27.08 -4.42
C ASN A 107 47.68 -28.01 -3.22
N PRO A 108 48.93 -28.51 -3.13
CA PRO A 108 49.31 -29.53 -2.16
C PRO A 108 49.16 -29.14 -0.69
N ILE A 109 49.16 -27.84 -0.37
CA ILE A 109 49.05 -27.34 1.02
C ILE A 109 47.74 -27.75 1.71
N HIS A 110 46.74 -28.18 0.93
CA HIS A 110 45.43 -28.59 1.45
C HIS A 110 45.34 -30.09 1.77
N ILE A 111 46.31 -30.92 1.35
CA ILE A 111 46.25 -32.39 1.52
C ILE A 111 47.56 -32.95 2.04
N ASN A 112 48.68 -32.52 1.47
CA ASN A 112 49.96 -33.17 1.70
C ASN A 112 50.69 -32.56 2.91
N PRO A 113 51.00 -33.35 3.96
CA PRO A 113 51.70 -32.88 5.16
C PRO A 113 53.04 -32.23 4.89
N TYR A 114 53.82 -32.76 3.95
CA TYR A 114 55.14 -32.20 3.65
C TYR A 114 55.07 -30.77 3.10
N PHE A 115 54.01 -30.44 2.35
CA PHE A 115 53.89 -29.13 1.71
C PHE A 115 53.33 -28.06 2.65
N PHE A 116 52.40 -28.40 3.54
CA PHE A 116 51.92 -27.42 4.52
C PHE A 116 52.96 -27.18 5.61
N ASP A 117 53.75 -28.19 6.01
CA ASP A 117 54.89 -28.01 6.92
C ASP A 117 55.97 -27.12 6.28
N TYR A 118 56.28 -27.36 5.00
CA TYR A 118 57.21 -26.52 4.24
C TYR A 118 56.75 -25.06 4.14
N ALA A 119 55.44 -24.85 4.02
CA ALA A 119 54.83 -23.52 3.99
C ALA A 119 54.63 -22.89 5.39
N VAL A 120 55.06 -23.57 6.46
CA VAL A 120 54.90 -23.11 7.86
C VAL A 120 53.44 -22.87 8.22
N LEU A 121 52.55 -23.74 7.73
CA LEU A 121 51.13 -23.74 8.06
C LEU A 121 50.87 -24.72 9.21
N PRO A 122 49.86 -24.45 10.08
CA PRO A 122 49.63 -25.25 11.28
C PRO A 122 49.11 -26.67 10.99
N CYS A 123 48.46 -26.88 9.84
CA CYS A 123 47.98 -28.16 9.34
C CYS A 123 47.53 -28.00 7.87
N ALA A 124 46.98 -29.06 7.27
CA ALA A 124 46.26 -28.99 6.01
C ALA A 124 45.04 -28.07 6.12
N ILE A 125 45.21 -26.81 5.75
CA ILE A 125 44.14 -25.81 5.80
C ILE A 125 43.04 -26.14 4.79
N THR A 126 41.78 -25.89 5.15
CA THR A 126 40.65 -26.01 4.21
C THR A 126 40.79 -25.00 3.07
N HIS A 127 40.39 -25.38 1.85
CA HIS A 127 40.36 -24.46 0.71
C HIS A 127 39.51 -23.23 1.02
N GLY A 128 40.06 -22.02 0.82
CA GLY A 128 39.30 -20.79 1.00
C GLY A 128 38.04 -20.75 0.13
N MET A 129 38.13 -21.27 -1.09
CA MET A 129 36.99 -21.38 -2.01
C MET A 129 35.91 -22.36 -1.53
N TRP A 130 36.26 -23.38 -0.73
CA TRP A 130 35.27 -24.23 -0.07
C TRP A 130 34.50 -23.42 1.00
N SER A 131 35.21 -22.67 1.84
CA SER A 131 34.60 -21.81 2.86
C SER A 131 33.73 -20.72 2.23
N SER A 132 34.18 -20.14 1.11
CA SER A 132 33.41 -19.20 0.29
C SER A 132 32.10 -19.83 -0.20
N ALA A 133 32.15 -21.05 -0.75
CA ALA A 133 30.96 -21.76 -1.21
C ALA A 133 30.00 -22.12 -0.07
N ALA A 134 30.53 -22.54 1.09
CA ALA A 134 29.74 -22.84 2.28
C ALA A 134 29.00 -21.59 2.82
N THR A 135 29.70 -20.47 2.92
CA THR A 135 29.10 -19.17 3.30
C THR A 135 28.11 -18.68 2.24
N ARG A 136 28.40 -18.82 0.95
CA ARG A 136 27.46 -18.46 -0.13
C ARG A 136 26.17 -19.28 -0.05
N LYS A 137 26.25 -20.59 0.24
CA LYS A 137 25.08 -21.45 0.44
C LYS A 137 24.17 -20.93 1.56
N TYR A 138 24.76 -20.42 2.64
CA TYR A 138 24.00 -19.78 3.72
C TYR A 138 23.25 -18.53 3.22
N VAL A 139 23.91 -17.66 2.44
CA VAL A 139 23.27 -16.49 1.80
C VAL A 139 22.13 -16.92 0.87
N GLU A 140 22.30 -17.98 0.08
CA GLU A 140 21.25 -18.51 -0.79
C GLU A 140 20.02 -18.99 -0.02
N ASN A 141 20.23 -19.71 1.09
CA ASN A 141 19.14 -20.26 1.87
C ASN A 141 18.43 -19.19 2.71
N VAL A 142 19.17 -18.29 3.35
CA VAL A 142 18.63 -17.30 4.29
C VAL A 142 18.18 -16.02 3.57
N VAL A 143 19.08 -15.38 2.82
CA VAL A 143 18.81 -14.08 2.17
C VAL A 143 17.99 -14.28 0.89
N ALA A 144 18.35 -15.27 0.08
CA ALA A 144 17.67 -15.56 -1.16
C ALA A 144 16.50 -16.56 -1.01
N GLN A 145 16.17 -17.00 0.21
CA GLN A 145 15.02 -17.85 0.53
C GLN A 145 15.01 -19.17 -0.28
N GLY A 146 16.18 -19.79 -0.45
CA GLY A 146 16.34 -21.04 -1.19
C GLY A 146 16.34 -20.89 -2.71
N ARG A 147 16.46 -19.66 -3.22
CA ARG A 147 16.46 -19.34 -4.65
C ARG A 147 17.82 -18.80 -5.12
N PRO A 148 18.75 -19.69 -5.55
CA PRO A 148 20.13 -19.30 -5.83
C PRO A 148 20.27 -18.27 -6.95
N GLU A 149 19.33 -18.23 -7.90
CA GLU A 149 19.30 -17.27 -9.02
C GLU A 149 19.15 -15.81 -8.58
N ARG A 150 18.70 -15.56 -7.34
CA ARG A 150 18.60 -14.20 -6.80
C ARG A 150 19.95 -13.66 -6.33
N VAL A 151 20.96 -14.50 -6.08
CA VAL A 151 22.30 -14.02 -5.72
C VAL A 151 23.02 -13.59 -7.00
N LEU A 152 23.03 -12.28 -7.28
CA LEU A 152 23.55 -11.70 -8.52
C LEU A 152 25.06 -11.51 -8.48
N GLN A 153 25.59 -11.12 -7.32
CA GLN A 153 27.01 -10.89 -7.11
C GLN A 153 27.41 -11.35 -5.70
N TYR A 154 28.60 -11.94 -5.57
CA TYR A 154 29.15 -12.39 -4.30
C TYR A 154 30.66 -12.19 -4.31
N ASP A 155 31.14 -11.29 -3.45
CA ASP A 155 32.55 -10.94 -3.31
C ASP A 155 33.02 -11.31 -1.90
N VAL A 156 34.22 -11.90 -1.79
CA VAL A 156 34.76 -12.40 -0.53
C VAL A 156 36.25 -12.10 -0.41
N SER A 157 36.67 -11.73 0.80
CA SER A 157 38.07 -11.66 1.22
C SER A 157 38.34 -12.66 2.35
N PHE A 158 39.43 -13.42 2.23
CA PHE A 158 39.85 -14.43 3.20
C PHE A 158 40.79 -13.83 4.25
N VAL A 159 40.43 -14.04 5.52
CA VAL A 159 41.06 -13.48 6.73
C VAL A 159 41.37 -14.56 7.80
N GLY A 160 40.79 -15.79 7.76
CA GLY A 160 40.90 -16.86 8.81
C GLY A 160 40.15 -18.23 8.55
N MET A 161 39.64 -19.00 9.58
CA MET A 161 38.72 -20.22 9.52
C MET A 161 37.42 -20.16 10.43
N VAL A 162 36.28 -20.90 10.28
CA VAL A 162 34.90 -20.28 10.48
C VAL A 162 33.58 -20.90 11.08
N LEU A 163 32.62 -20.00 11.41
CA LEU A 163 31.13 -19.97 11.64
C LEU A 163 30.48 -18.72 10.93
N PRO A 164 29.36 -18.78 10.19
CA PRO A 164 28.77 -17.64 9.45
C PRO A 164 27.90 -16.65 10.26
N GLY A 165 27.82 -15.42 9.76
CA GLY A 165 26.88 -14.36 10.15
C GLY A 165 26.60 -13.38 8.98
N ASP A 166 25.46 -12.68 9.03
CA ASP A 166 24.99 -11.80 7.94
C ASP A 166 24.33 -10.50 8.43
N GLU A 167 24.59 -9.39 7.75
CA GLU A 167 24.03 -8.07 8.06
C GLU A 167 23.56 -7.40 6.76
N HIS A 168 22.26 -7.13 6.64
CA HIS A 168 21.73 -6.33 5.53
C HIS A 168 21.91 -4.85 5.84
N TYR A 169 22.78 -4.18 5.07
CA TYR A 169 23.24 -2.82 5.40
C TYR A 169 22.83 -1.77 4.36
N GLY A 170 22.30 -2.16 3.20
CA GLY A 170 21.95 -1.20 2.15
C GLY A 170 21.27 -1.80 0.93
N MET A 171 20.94 -0.94 -0.02
CA MET A 171 20.24 -1.25 -1.26
C MET A 171 21.01 -0.73 -2.46
N ARG A 172 21.01 -1.46 -3.57
CA ARG A 172 21.56 -1.02 -4.86
C ARG A 172 20.58 -1.32 -5.98
N ASP A 173 20.03 -0.28 -6.60
CA ASP A 173 19.17 -0.39 -7.80
C ASP A 173 18.05 -1.45 -7.70
N GLY A 174 17.44 -1.60 -6.52
CA GLY A 174 16.38 -2.58 -6.25
C GLY A 174 16.87 -3.94 -5.72
N ASN A 175 18.17 -4.12 -5.52
CA ASN A 175 18.77 -5.32 -4.94
C ASN A 175 19.23 -5.06 -3.50
N LEU A 176 19.17 -6.11 -2.68
CA LEU A 176 19.68 -6.12 -1.32
C LEU A 176 21.21 -6.16 -1.37
N ALA A 177 21.87 -5.23 -0.68
CA ALA A 177 23.28 -5.33 -0.37
C ALA A 177 23.43 -5.92 1.04
N VAL A 178 24.05 -7.09 1.12
CA VAL A 178 24.26 -7.84 2.36
C VAL A 178 25.74 -7.97 2.61
N LYS A 179 26.15 -7.69 3.83
CA LYS A 179 27.49 -7.94 4.32
C LYS A 179 27.48 -9.28 5.02
N VAL A 180 28.47 -10.10 4.73
CA VAL A 180 28.57 -11.45 5.27
C VAL A 180 29.88 -11.53 6.01
N GLU A 181 29.80 -11.81 7.30
CA GLU A 181 30.97 -12.07 8.13
C GLU A 181 30.95 -13.54 8.53
N THR A 182 32.10 -14.11 8.79
CA THR A 182 32.19 -15.51 9.23
C THR A 182 33.35 -15.48 10.24
N SER A 183 33.18 -16.03 11.45
CA SER A 183 34.15 -16.06 12.57
C SER A 183 34.38 -17.47 13.13
N ASN A 184 35.57 -17.86 13.61
CA ASN A 184 35.75 -19.21 14.23
C ASN A 184 35.06 -19.33 15.60
N GLN A 185 35.19 -20.51 16.20
CA GLN A 185 34.86 -20.81 17.61
C GLN A 185 35.58 -19.91 18.65
N ARG A 186 36.54 -19.08 18.24
CA ARG A 186 37.29 -18.13 19.09
C ARG A 186 36.90 -16.67 18.79
N ASP A 187 35.81 -16.43 18.05
CA ASP A 187 35.33 -15.11 17.60
C ASP A 187 36.33 -14.31 16.73
N GLU A 188 37.31 -14.97 16.13
CA GLU A 188 38.23 -14.32 15.18
C GLU A 188 37.56 -14.25 13.81
N ARG A 189 37.64 -13.09 13.14
CA ARG A 189 37.07 -12.85 11.80
C ARG A 189 37.89 -13.47 10.70
N VAL A 190 37.19 -14.05 9.73
CA VAL A 190 37.80 -15.04 8.85
C VAL A 190 37.40 -14.88 7.42
N LEU A 191 36.14 -14.56 7.19
CA LEU A 191 35.64 -14.27 5.88
C LEU A 191 34.86 -12.99 6.04
N ASN A 192 35.22 -12.03 5.21
CA ASN A 192 34.46 -10.80 5.06
C ASN A 192 34.04 -10.71 3.60
N GLY A 193 32.75 -10.65 3.36
CA GLY A 193 32.19 -10.63 2.03
C GLY A 193 31.01 -9.70 1.90
N THR A 194 30.65 -9.42 0.66
CA THR A 194 29.44 -8.70 0.30
C THR A 194 28.68 -9.49 -0.75
N ALA A 195 27.37 -9.55 -0.60
CA ALA A 195 26.47 -10.17 -1.55
C ALA A 195 25.47 -9.13 -2.07
N GLU A 196 25.24 -9.13 -3.38
CA GLU A 196 24.12 -8.44 -4.01
C GLU A 196 23.05 -9.47 -4.33
N VAL A 197 21.89 -9.36 -3.67
CA VAL A 197 20.79 -10.32 -3.79
C VAL A 197 19.55 -9.60 -4.30
N ALA A 198 18.98 -10.06 -5.42
CA ALA A 198 17.74 -9.54 -5.96
C ALA A 198 16.62 -9.62 -4.91
N GLN A 199 15.82 -8.57 -4.79
CA GLN A 199 14.57 -8.61 -4.01
C GLN A 199 13.60 -9.66 -4.57
N VAL A 200 12.61 -10.05 -3.77
CA VAL A 200 11.49 -10.87 -4.25
C VAL A 200 10.82 -10.15 -5.43
N PRO A 201 10.37 -10.86 -6.48
CA PRO A 201 9.66 -10.24 -7.59
C PRO A 201 8.48 -9.39 -7.09
N THR A 202 8.55 -8.07 -7.29
CA THR A 202 7.62 -7.11 -6.70
C THR A 202 6.80 -6.40 -7.78
N ILE A 203 5.51 -6.20 -7.52
CA ILE A 203 4.62 -5.38 -8.34
C ILE A 203 4.19 -4.16 -7.55
N TYR A 204 4.24 -2.98 -8.17
CA TYR A 204 3.76 -1.74 -7.53
C TYR A 204 2.40 -1.33 -8.09
N VAL A 205 1.48 -0.98 -7.19
CA VAL A 205 0.10 -0.61 -7.52
C VAL A 205 -0.17 0.84 -7.12
N PHE A 206 -0.68 1.61 -8.08
CA PHE A 206 -1.13 2.99 -7.84
C PHE A 206 -2.65 3.02 -7.69
N THR A 207 -3.12 3.86 -6.77
CA THR A 207 -4.50 3.88 -6.30
C THR A 207 -5.41 4.82 -7.09
N GLY A 208 -6.70 4.70 -6.83
CA GLY A 208 -7.73 5.61 -7.35
C GLY A 208 -8.08 6.72 -6.36
N GLN A 209 -9.07 7.54 -6.74
CA GLN A 209 -9.69 8.47 -5.80
C GLN A 209 -10.48 7.71 -4.72
N GLY A 210 -10.39 8.15 -3.46
CA GLY A 210 -11.16 7.61 -2.33
C GLY A 210 -10.35 7.39 -1.05
N SER A 211 -9.02 7.31 -1.16
CA SER A 211 -8.08 7.10 -0.05
C SER A 211 -7.51 8.40 0.54
N GLN A 212 -7.85 9.55 -0.03
CA GLN A 212 -7.30 10.83 0.42
C GLN A 212 -7.66 11.13 1.88
N LYS A 213 -6.66 11.55 2.66
CA LYS A 213 -6.80 11.90 4.07
C LYS A 213 -5.95 13.13 4.41
N PRO A 214 -6.39 14.01 5.32
CA PRO A 214 -5.56 15.12 5.79
C PRO A 214 -4.20 14.62 6.30
N GLY A 215 -3.13 15.37 6.03
CA GLY A 215 -1.76 15.02 6.38
C GLY A 215 -1.10 13.96 5.51
N MET A 216 -1.76 13.44 4.47
CA MET A 216 -1.16 12.40 3.63
C MET A 216 0.15 12.85 2.96
N GLY A 217 1.14 11.96 2.96
CA GLY A 217 2.46 12.21 2.37
C GLY A 217 3.34 13.23 3.12
N MET A 218 2.84 13.85 4.20
CA MET A 218 3.57 14.91 4.92
C MET A 218 4.72 14.38 5.77
N GLU A 219 4.70 13.11 6.17
CA GLU A 219 5.82 12.45 6.85
C GLU A 219 7.06 12.40 5.94
N LEU A 220 6.84 12.05 4.67
CA LEU A 220 7.89 12.01 3.66
C LEU A 220 8.25 13.40 3.13
N TYR A 221 7.43 14.43 3.36
CA TYR A 221 7.72 15.80 2.91
C TYR A 221 9.06 16.32 3.43
N ASN A 222 9.54 15.79 4.56
CA ASN A 222 10.84 16.16 5.09
C ASN A 222 12.03 15.52 4.36
N SER A 223 11.79 14.44 3.59
CA SER A 223 12.81 13.84 2.73
C SER A 223 13.05 14.72 1.49
N SER A 224 14.33 14.86 1.10
CA SER A 224 14.71 15.75 -0.01
C SER A 224 14.04 15.43 -1.36
N PRO A 225 13.84 14.16 -1.78
CA PRO A 225 13.24 13.85 -3.08
C PRO A 225 11.74 14.12 -3.11
N ALA A 226 11.03 13.74 -2.04
CA ALA A 226 9.59 13.98 -1.92
C ALA A 226 9.30 15.48 -1.84
N ARG A 227 10.10 16.24 -1.08
CA ARG A 227 9.96 17.71 -0.97
C ARG A 227 10.06 18.39 -2.33
N ALA A 228 11.03 17.99 -3.16
CA ALA A 228 11.21 18.56 -4.48
C ALA A 228 9.97 18.38 -5.38
N VAL A 229 9.29 17.22 -5.28
CA VAL A 229 8.02 16.98 -6.00
C VAL A 229 6.92 17.89 -5.47
N TRP A 230 6.73 17.96 -4.15
CA TRP A 230 5.72 18.82 -3.54
C TRP A 230 5.93 20.30 -3.85
N GLU A 231 7.15 20.80 -3.73
CA GLU A 231 7.49 22.21 -4.01
C GLU A 231 7.28 22.55 -5.49
N ALA A 232 7.65 21.66 -6.41
CA ALA A 232 7.43 21.86 -7.84
C ALA A 232 5.93 21.99 -8.18
N VAL A 233 5.09 21.15 -7.57
CA VAL A 233 3.64 21.19 -7.75
C VAL A 233 3.05 22.44 -7.10
N HIS A 234 3.47 22.73 -5.87
CA HIS A 234 2.99 23.87 -5.10
C HIS A 234 3.29 25.19 -5.81
N ALA A 235 4.51 25.38 -6.31
CA ALA A 235 4.89 26.56 -7.08
C ALA A 235 4.05 26.72 -8.34
N HIS A 236 3.79 25.62 -9.07
CA HIS A 236 2.95 25.64 -10.27
C HIS A 236 1.49 25.99 -9.95
N LEU A 237 0.91 25.39 -8.91
CA LEU A 237 -0.47 25.65 -8.50
C LEU A 237 -0.68 27.06 -7.98
N LEU A 238 0.26 27.59 -7.19
CA LEU A 238 0.20 29.00 -6.75
C LEU A 238 0.30 29.97 -7.93
N ALA A 239 1.15 29.67 -8.91
CA ALA A 239 1.32 30.53 -10.09
C ALA A 239 0.10 30.51 -11.02
N VAL A 240 -0.46 29.33 -11.31
CA VAL A 240 -1.53 29.17 -12.30
C VAL A 240 -2.93 29.31 -11.69
N TYR A 241 -3.15 28.71 -10.52
CA TYR A 241 -4.47 28.59 -9.88
C TYR A 241 -4.61 29.42 -8.60
N GLY A 242 -3.50 29.85 -7.99
CA GLY A 242 -3.51 30.59 -6.71
C GLY A 242 -3.84 29.74 -5.48
N ILE A 243 -3.74 28.40 -5.59
CA ILE A 243 -4.11 27.44 -4.53
C ILE A 243 -2.85 26.84 -3.89
N SER A 244 -2.84 26.76 -2.56
CA SER A 244 -1.75 26.12 -1.82
C SER A 244 -2.05 24.63 -1.54
N ILE A 245 -1.57 23.72 -2.39
CA ILE A 245 -1.79 22.28 -2.20
C ILE A 245 -1.25 21.74 -0.86
N VAL A 246 -0.12 22.29 -0.38
CA VAL A 246 0.50 21.87 0.88
C VAL A 246 -0.39 22.28 2.07
N ASP A 247 -0.97 23.48 2.02
CA ASP A 247 -1.92 23.93 3.04
C ASP A 247 -3.20 23.11 2.99
N THR A 248 -3.73 22.86 1.78
CA THR A 248 -4.96 22.06 1.63
C THR A 248 -4.81 20.64 2.17
N VAL A 249 -3.65 20.00 1.95
CA VAL A 249 -3.39 18.64 2.47
C VAL A 249 -3.18 18.64 3.97
N LYS A 250 -2.48 19.63 4.54
CA LYS A 250 -2.21 19.70 5.99
C LYS A 250 -3.44 20.08 6.79
N ASN A 251 -4.13 21.14 6.37
CA ASN A 251 -5.14 21.82 7.18
C ASN A 251 -6.58 21.55 6.72
N ASN A 252 -6.77 21.01 5.50
CA ASN A 252 -8.07 20.73 4.89
C ASN A 252 -9.11 21.86 5.11
N PRO A 253 -8.82 23.09 4.67
CA PRO A 253 -9.73 24.21 4.82
C PRO A 253 -11.06 23.91 4.13
N LYS A 254 -12.17 24.39 4.69
CA LYS A 254 -13.51 24.25 4.10
C LYS A 254 -13.73 25.16 2.90
N GLU A 255 -13.09 26.33 2.93
CA GLU A 255 -13.21 27.36 1.92
C GLU A 255 -11.84 27.99 1.67
N GLU A 256 -11.55 28.33 0.41
CA GLU A 256 -10.33 29.04 0.02
C GLU A 256 -10.69 30.07 -1.05
N THR A 257 -10.40 31.34 -0.77
CA THR A 257 -10.73 32.46 -1.65
C THR A 257 -9.48 32.90 -2.40
N ILE A 258 -9.56 32.88 -3.73
CA ILE A 258 -8.48 33.32 -4.60
C ILE A 258 -8.78 34.73 -5.07
N HIS A 259 -7.83 35.63 -4.84
CA HIS A 259 -7.89 37.01 -5.32
C HIS A 259 -7.11 37.17 -6.63
N PHE A 260 -7.76 37.75 -7.64
CA PHE A 260 -7.19 37.93 -8.98
C PHE A 260 -6.51 39.30 -9.18
N GLY A 261 -6.14 39.98 -8.10
CA GLY A 261 -5.43 41.27 -8.16
C GLY A 261 -4.02 41.15 -8.73
N GLY A 262 -3.63 42.08 -9.63
CA GLY A 262 -2.27 42.23 -10.17
C GLY A 262 -2.08 41.83 -11.65
N ARG A 263 -1.04 42.39 -12.30
CA ARG A 263 -0.72 42.19 -13.75
C ARG A 263 -0.38 40.74 -14.13
N GLN A 264 0.07 39.90 -13.20
CA GLN A 264 0.57 38.54 -13.49
C GLN A 264 -0.51 37.44 -13.60
N ARG A 265 -1.73 37.64 -13.10
CA ARG A 265 -2.74 36.57 -12.95
C ARG A 265 -3.86 36.55 -14.01
N GLN A 266 -3.81 37.44 -15.00
CA GLN A 266 -4.89 37.59 -15.99
C GLN A 266 -4.91 36.55 -17.12
N ASP A 267 -3.85 35.75 -17.31
CA ASP A 267 -3.67 34.88 -18.48
C ASP A 267 -3.77 33.36 -18.24
N SER A 268 -4.11 32.90 -17.02
CA SER A 268 -4.24 31.47 -16.71
C SER A 268 -5.45 30.81 -17.43
N PRO A 269 -5.26 29.73 -18.23
CA PRO A 269 -6.29 29.15 -19.10
C PRO A 269 -7.59 28.63 -18.45
N PRO A 270 -7.59 27.96 -17.27
CA PRO A 270 -8.84 27.44 -16.70
C PRO A 270 -9.71 28.52 -16.04
N LEU A 271 -9.13 29.69 -15.73
CA LEU A 271 -9.78 30.83 -15.10
C LEU A 271 -10.15 31.95 -16.09
N ARG A 272 -9.67 31.87 -17.33
CA ARG A 272 -9.95 32.84 -18.41
C ARG A 272 -11.44 33.05 -18.74
N ARG A 273 -12.32 32.14 -18.34
CA ARG A 273 -13.78 32.26 -18.54
C ARG A 273 -14.49 33.09 -17.45
N TYR A 274 -13.79 33.51 -16.39
CA TYR A 274 -14.28 34.43 -15.36
C TYR A 274 -13.90 35.90 -15.62
N ARG A 275 -13.55 36.29 -16.86
CA ARG A 275 -13.59 37.69 -17.30
C ARG A 275 -15.07 38.02 -17.56
N CYS A 276 -15.72 38.97 -16.87
CA CYS A 276 -15.40 40.40 -16.90
C CYS A 276 -15.73 41.24 -15.64
N SER A 277 -15.91 40.68 -14.43
CA SER A 277 -16.20 41.53 -13.24
C SER A 277 -15.77 41.00 -11.86
N CYS A 278 -15.31 39.75 -11.76
CA CYS A 278 -15.07 39.12 -10.45
C CYS A 278 -13.62 39.34 -9.98
N SER A 279 -13.44 40.07 -8.88
CA SER A 279 -12.12 40.32 -8.25
C SER A 279 -11.58 39.12 -7.47
N GLN A 280 -12.46 38.18 -7.12
CA GLN A 280 -12.16 37.01 -6.30
C GLN A 280 -13.04 35.82 -6.65
N TYR A 281 -12.60 34.60 -6.35
CA TYR A 281 -13.40 33.38 -6.47
C TYR A 281 -13.15 32.48 -5.27
N THR A 282 -14.22 32.01 -4.63
CA THR A 282 -14.16 31.15 -3.45
C THR A 282 -14.49 29.71 -3.82
N PHE A 283 -13.56 28.80 -3.58
CA PHE A 283 -13.81 27.36 -3.58
C PHE A 283 -14.38 26.96 -2.21
N SER A 284 -15.41 26.13 -2.18
CA SER A 284 -15.98 25.59 -0.94
C SER A 284 -16.36 24.12 -1.06
N HIS A 285 -16.20 23.37 0.03
CA HIS A 285 -16.66 21.99 0.12
C HIS A 285 -17.03 21.63 1.58
N PRO A 286 -18.19 20.99 1.85
CA PRO A 286 -18.68 20.76 3.22
C PRO A 286 -17.71 20.02 4.14
N ASN A 287 -16.99 19.03 3.59
CA ASN A 287 -16.05 18.19 4.32
C ASN A 287 -14.59 18.69 4.23
N GLY A 288 -14.37 19.85 3.61
CA GLY A 288 -13.03 20.35 3.31
C GLY A 288 -12.62 20.18 1.86
N LEU A 289 -11.78 21.10 1.38
CA LEU A 289 -11.33 21.19 -0.02
C LEU A 289 -10.50 19.99 -0.46
N LEU A 290 -9.87 19.25 0.45
CA LEU A 290 -9.16 18.01 0.10
C LEU A 290 -10.09 16.95 -0.51
N PHE A 291 -11.38 17.01 -0.19
CA PHE A 291 -12.38 16.09 -0.75
C PHE A 291 -13.02 16.61 -2.04
N ALA A 292 -12.75 17.86 -2.43
CA ALA A 292 -13.17 18.38 -3.71
C ALA A 292 -12.38 17.67 -4.82
N THR A 293 -13.10 17.07 -5.78
CA THR A 293 -12.52 16.17 -6.80
C THR A 293 -11.32 16.77 -7.54
N GLN A 294 -11.36 18.06 -7.87
CA GLN A 294 -10.28 18.76 -8.57
C GLN A 294 -9.00 18.94 -7.74
N ILE A 295 -9.08 18.90 -6.41
CA ILE A 295 -7.92 19.00 -5.50
C ILE A 295 -7.51 17.60 -5.05
N ALA A 296 -8.48 16.75 -4.68
CA ALA A 296 -8.27 15.38 -4.24
C ALA A 296 -7.38 14.59 -5.22
N GLN A 297 -7.69 14.68 -6.51
CA GLN A 297 -6.93 13.95 -7.53
C GLN A 297 -5.47 14.44 -7.63
N ILE A 298 -5.24 15.74 -7.51
CA ILE A 298 -3.88 16.29 -7.52
C ILE A 298 -3.13 15.81 -6.29
N ALA A 299 -3.75 15.95 -5.11
CA ALA A 299 -3.13 15.60 -3.85
C ALA A 299 -2.70 14.12 -3.81
N LEU A 300 -3.55 13.21 -4.32
CA LEU A 300 -3.22 11.79 -4.43
C LEU A 300 -2.02 11.56 -5.36
N VAL A 301 -2.10 12.02 -6.61
CA VAL A 301 -1.04 11.81 -7.62
C VAL A 301 0.32 12.35 -7.13
N VAL A 302 0.31 13.49 -6.44
CA VAL A 302 1.54 14.08 -5.87
C VAL A 302 2.08 13.23 -4.73
N THR A 303 1.22 12.72 -3.86
CA THR A 303 1.61 11.82 -2.77
C THR A 303 2.23 10.54 -3.30
N GLU A 304 1.61 9.92 -4.31
CA GLU A 304 2.09 8.71 -4.96
C GLU A 304 3.45 8.92 -5.64
N LYS A 305 3.57 10.00 -6.44
CA LYS A 305 4.83 10.36 -7.12
C LYS A 305 5.94 10.68 -6.11
N ALA A 306 5.64 11.44 -5.06
CA ALA A 306 6.61 11.79 -4.03
C ALA A 306 7.11 10.55 -3.26
N SER A 307 6.21 9.62 -2.95
CA SER A 307 6.55 8.35 -2.30
C SER A 307 7.43 7.48 -3.21
N PHE A 308 7.07 7.38 -4.49
CA PHE A 308 7.84 6.63 -5.49
C PHE A 308 9.25 7.20 -5.67
N GLU A 309 9.40 8.52 -5.83
CA GLU A 309 10.73 9.15 -5.96
C GLU A 309 11.58 8.98 -4.70
N SER A 310 10.96 9.00 -3.52
CA SER A 310 11.66 8.73 -2.26
C SER A 310 12.20 7.29 -2.21
N MET A 311 11.35 6.29 -2.50
CA MET A 311 11.78 4.89 -2.57
C MET A 311 12.89 4.67 -3.62
N LYS A 312 12.75 5.29 -4.78
CA LYS A 312 13.73 5.21 -5.85
C LYS A 312 15.08 5.81 -5.46
N SER A 313 15.08 6.94 -4.73
CA SER A 313 16.32 7.55 -4.23
C SER A 313 17.07 6.66 -3.23
N LYS A 314 16.33 5.82 -2.48
CA LYS A 314 16.86 4.83 -1.55
C LYS A 314 17.24 3.50 -2.21
N GLY A 315 17.09 3.38 -3.54
CA GLY A 315 17.41 2.15 -4.27
C GLY A 315 16.45 0.99 -3.99
N LEU A 316 15.22 1.26 -3.53
CA LEU A 316 14.24 0.22 -3.16
C LEU A 316 13.42 -0.30 -4.35
N VAL A 317 13.38 0.45 -5.47
CA VAL A 317 12.56 0.12 -6.63
C VAL A 317 13.32 -0.79 -7.59
N GLN A 318 12.76 -1.96 -7.90
CA GLN A 318 13.33 -2.89 -8.88
C GLN A 318 13.27 -2.32 -10.30
N ASN A 319 14.31 -2.56 -11.11
CA ASN A 319 14.36 -2.06 -12.50
C ASN A 319 13.40 -2.78 -13.47
N ASP A 320 13.06 -4.04 -13.19
CA ASP A 320 12.26 -4.91 -14.06
C ASP A 320 10.92 -5.32 -13.42
N CYS A 321 10.33 -4.44 -12.60
CA CYS A 321 9.05 -4.71 -11.97
C CYS A 321 7.86 -4.39 -12.89
N ALA A 322 6.75 -5.08 -12.63
CA ALA A 322 5.47 -4.74 -13.22
C ALA A 322 4.71 -3.72 -12.36
N PHE A 323 3.78 -3.02 -13.00
CA PHE A 323 3.02 -1.93 -12.43
C PHE A 323 1.55 -2.08 -12.81
N ALA A 324 0.68 -1.87 -11.83
CA ALA A 324 -0.75 -1.81 -12.05
C ALA A 324 -1.33 -0.51 -11.49
N CYS A 325 -2.48 -0.12 -12.00
CA CYS A 325 -3.14 1.09 -11.54
C CYS A 325 -4.66 0.91 -11.46
N HIS A 326 -5.25 1.57 -10.47
CA HIS A 326 -6.70 1.72 -10.34
C HIS A 326 -7.09 3.16 -10.66
N SER A 327 -7.88 3.36 -11.71
CA SER A 327 -8.44 4.68 -12.04
C SER A 327 -7.36 5.78 -12.14
N LEU A 328 -7.40 6.78 -11.26
CA LEU A 328 -6.47 7.91 -11.22
C LEU A 328 -5.00 7.50 -11.22
N GLY A 329 -4.64 6.37 -10.62
CA GLY A 329 -3.27 5.87 -10.54
C GLY A 329 -2.62 5.64 -11.90
N GLU A 330 -3.39 5.55 -12.99
CA GLU A 330 -2.84 5.51 -14.35
C GLU A 330 -2.04 6.79 -14.67
N CYS A 331 -2.49 7.94 -14.16
CA CYS A 331 -1.77 9.22 -14.29
C CYS A 331 -0.45 9.18 -13.51
N SER A 332 -0.47 8.58 -12.33
CA SER A 332 0.68 8.46 -11.45
C SER A 332 1.74 7.51 -12.01
N VAL A 333 1.33 6.41 -12.66
CA VAL A 333 2.22 5.52 -13.39
C VAL A 333 2.92 6.25 -14.53
N LEU A 334 2.17 7.01 -15.33
CA LEU A 334 2.71 7.77 -16.47
C LEU A 334 3.76 8.81 -16.03
N ALA A 335 3.54 9.43 -14.87
CA ALA A 335 4.47 10.41 -14.32
C ALA A 335 5.65 9.78 -13.59
N SER A 336 5.43 8.69 -12.84
CA SER A 336 6.43 8.09 -11.95
C SER A 336 7.40 7.18 -12.69
N ILE A 337 6.88 6.33 -13.56
CA ILE A 337 7.62 5.24 -14.19
C ILE A 337 8.03 5.62 -15.61
N ALA A 338 7.03 6.00 -16.42
CA ALA A 338 7.28 6.34 -17.81
C ALA A 338 8.02 7.68 -17.94
N ASP A 339 7.85 8.58 -16.96
CA ASP A 339 8.45 9.93 -16.94
C ASP A 339 8.15 10.75 -18.21
N VAL A 340 6.97 10.49 -18.79
CA VAL A 340 6.53 11.02 -20.08
C VAL A 340 5.87 12.40 -19.93
N LEU A 341 5.33 12.68 -18.74
CA LEU A 341 4.64 13.92 -18.41
C LEU A 341 5.43 14.68 -17.35
N ALA A 342 5.79 15.92 -17.66
CA ALA A 342 6.33 16.84 -16.68
C ALA A 342 5.31 17.08 -15.56
N ILE A 343 5.79 17.31 -14.33
CA ILE A 343 4.96 17.51 -13.13
C ILE A 343 3.89 18.59 -13.35
N SER A 344 4.25 19.72 -13.99
CA SER A 344 3.29 20.79 -14.30
C SER A 344 2.17 20.34 -15.25
N ALA A 345 2.51 19.60 -16.29
CA ALA A 345 1.54 19.07 -17.25
C ALA A 345 0.63 17.98 -16.63
N LEU A 346 1.19 17.17 -15.72
CA LEU A 346 0.42 16.19 -14.95
C LEU A 346 -0.61 16.88 -14.06
N VAL A 347 -0.19 17.88 -13.29
CA VAL A 347 -1.06 18.64 -12.39
C VAL A 347 -2.18 19.34 -13.17
N ASP A 348 -1.85 19.99 -14.29
CA ASP A 348 -2.85 20.62 -15.15
C ASP A 348 -3.83 19.59 -15.72
N PHE A 349 -3.34 18.43 -16.17
CA PHE A 349 -4.18 17.36 -16.72
C PHE A 349 -5.17 16.84 -15.67
N VAL A 350 -4.67 16.53 -14.47
CA VAL A 350 -5.47 15.99 -13.36
C VAL A 350 -6.45 17.05 -12.83
N SER A 351 -6.03 18.31 -12.73
CA SER A 351 -6.90 19.43 -12.38
C SER A 351 -8.03 19.59 -13.40
N TYR A 352 -7.69 19.61 -14.70
CA TYR A 352 -8.66 19.70 -15.80
C TYR A 352 -9.63 18.51 -15.81
N ARG A 353 -9.13 17.31 -15.45
CA ARG A 353 -9.92 16.09 -15.24
C ARG A 353 -10.99 16.29 -14.18
N GLY A 354 -10.58 16.70 -12.99
CA GLY A 354 -11.50 16.95 -11.88
C GLY A 354 -12.52 18.06 -12.16
N ILE A 355 -12.10 19.16 -12.79
CA ILE A 355 -12.99 20.29 -13.14
C ILE A 355 -14.04 19.86 -14.18
N THR A 356 -13.63 19.12 -15.21
CA THR A 356 -14.56 18.67 -16.27
C THR A 356 -15.58 17.69 -15.71
N MET A 357 -15.14 16.80 -14.83
CA MET A 357 -15.97 15.89 -14.05
C MET A 357 -17.05 16.64 -13.25
N GLN A 358 -16.64 17.65 -12.50
CA GLN A 358 -17.54 18.46 -11.68
C GLN A 358 -18.52 19.29 -12.52
N ARG A 359 -18.08 19.82 -13.65
CA ARG A 359 -18.92 20.64 -14.56
C ARG A 359 -19.90 19.83 -15.40
N ALA A 360 -19.61 18.57 -15.67
CA ALA A 360 -20.50 17.73 -16.46
C ALA A 360 -21.83 17.48 -15.72
N VAL A 361 -21.80 17.48 -14.38
CA VAL A 361 -22.97 17.17 -13.55
C VAL A 361 -23.88 18.38 -13.42
N LYS A 362 -25.13 18.23 -13.88
CA LYS A 362 -26.18 19.22 -13.64
C LYS A 362 -26.62 19.18 -12.18
N ARG A 363 -26.63 20.34 -11.52
CA ARG A 363 -27.04 20.53 -10.13
C ARG A 363 -28.30 21.38 -10.05
N ASP A 364 -29.08 21.17 -9.00
CA ASP A 364 -30.26 21.99 -8.71
C ASP A 364 -29.89 23.38 -8.14
N GLU A 365 -30.89 24.21 -7.86
CA GLU A 365 -30.73 25.55 -7.27
C GLU A 365 -30.04 25.53 -5.89
N HIS A 366 -30.02 24.37 -5.21
CA HIS A 366 -29.36 24.15 -3.92
C HIS A 366 -28.00 23.45 -4.08
N ASN A 367 -27.45 23.42 -5.32
CA ASN A 367 -26.18 22.80 -5.68
C ASN A 367 -26.10 21.28 -5.44
N ARG A 368 -27.25 20.59 -5.37
CA ARG A 368 -27.34 19.14 -5.17
C ARG A 368 -27.35 18.40 -6.52
N PRO A 369 -26.59 17.30 -6.65
CA PRO A 369 -26.62 16.48 -7.86
C PRO A 369 -27.86 15.59 -7.90
N ASN A 370 -28.40 15.32 -9.09
CA ASN A 370 -29.42 14.27 -9.32
C ASN A 370 -28.79 12.87 -9.52
N TYR A 371 -27.51 12.73 -9.17
CA TYR A 371 -26.70 11.56 -9.46
C TYR A 371 -26.00 11.09 -8.19
N ALA A 372 -25.74 9.79 -8.13
CA ALA A 372 -24.96 9.20 -7.05
C ALA A 372 -24.17 8.00 -7.55
N MET A 373 -23.36 7.46 -6.65
CA MET A 373 -22.68 6.20 -6.83
C MET A 373 -22.96 5.29 -5.65
N CYS A 374 -23.06 3.99 -5.90
CA CYS A 374 -23.28 3.00 -4.88
C CYS A 374 -22.46 1.74 -5.12
N THR A 375 -22.01 1.12 -4.04
CA THR A 375 -21.39 -0.19 -4.09
C THR A 375 -22.45 -1.27 -4.09
N VAL A 376 -22.24 -2.32 -4.86
CA VAL A 376 -23.13 -3.47 -4.98
C VAL A 376 -22.33 -4.74 -4.68
N SER A 377 -22.86 -5.58 -3.79
CA SER A 377 -22.27 -6.87 -3.42
C SER A 377 -23.17 -8.04 -3.84
N PRO A 378 -22.94 -8.64 -5.03
CA PRO A 378 -23.73 -9.75 -5.56
C PRO A 378 -23.83 -10.97 -4.63
N SER A 379 -22.72 -11.35 -3.98
CA SER A 379 -22.65 -12.50 -3.07
C SER A 379 -23.62 -12.42 -1.90
N ARG A 380 -24.04 -11.20 -1.51
CA ARG A 380 -25.07 -11.00 -0.48
C ARG A 380 -26.46 -11.41 -0.95
N ILE A 381 -26.74 -11.48 -2.25
CA ILE A 381 -28.02 -11.94 -2.81
C ILE A 381 -28.11 -13.46 -2.67
N GLY A 382 -27.18 -14.17 -3.30
CA GLY A 382 -27.07 -15.63 -3.25
C GLY A 382 -25.81 -16.13 -3.96
N LYS A 383 -25.42 -17.39 -3.70
CA LYS A 383 -24.20 -18.00 -4.28
C LYS A 383 -24.25 -18.14 -5.80
N SER A 384 -25.44 -18.35 -6.37
CA SER A 384 -25.64 -18.45 -7.83
C SER A 384 -25.68 -17.09 -8.55
N PHE A 385 -25.64 -15.97 -7.81
CA PHE A 385 -25.69 -14.63 -8.40
C PHE A 385 -24.29 -14.19 -8.84
N ASN A 386 -24.05 -14.19 -10.16
CA ASN A 386 -22.77 -13.84 -10.77
C ASN A 386 -22.76 -12.44 -11.41
N ASP A 387 -21.61 -12.04 -11.96
CA ASP A 387 -21.43 -10.72 -12.57
C ASP A 387 -22.30 -10.51 -13.82
N ALA A 388 -22.48 -11.55 -14.63
CA ALA A 388 -23.33 -11.52 -15.81
C ALA A 388 -24.78 -11.19 -15.45
N THR A 389 -25.29 -11.80 -14.37
CA THR A 389 -26.63 -11.53 -13.84
C THR A 389 -26.77 -10.09 -13.37
N LEU A 390 -25.75 -9.55 -12.69
CA LEU A 390 -25.75 -8.14 -12.27
C LEU A 390 -25.86 -7.20 -13.49
N ARG A 391 -25.04 -7.44 -14.52
CA ARG A 391 -25.04 -6.63 -15.75
C ARG A 391 -26.39 -6.63 -16.43
N GLU A 392 -27.00 -7.81 -16.62
CA GLU A 392 -28.33 -7.93 -17.22
C GLU A 392 -29.40 -7.14 -16.45
N ILE A 393 -29.35 -7.15 -15.11
CA ILE A 393 -30.31 -6.40 -14.28
C ILE A 393 -30.09 -4.89 -14.44
N VAL A 394 -28.84 -4.42 -14.38
CA VAL A 394 -28.52 -3.00 -14.56
C VAL A 394 -28.98 -2.52 -15.95
N ASP A 395 -28.71 -3.31 -17.00
CA ASP A 395 -29.15 -3.02 -18.36
C ASP A 395 -30.68 -3.00 -18.47
N SER A 396 -31.36 -3.96 -17.83
CA SER A 396 -32.83 -4.01 -17.79
C SER A 396 -33.44 -2.79 -17.10
N VAL A 397 -32.87 -2.35 -15.97
CA VAL A 397 -33.30 -1.13 -15.26
C VAL A 397 -33.06 0.10 -16.13
N SER A 398 -31.92 0.19 -16.82
CA SER A 398 -31.63 1.29 -17.75
C SER A 398 -32.67 1.37 -18.88
N HIS A 399 -32.94 0.25 -19.55
CA HIS A 399 -33.91 0.18 -20.65
C HIS A 399 -35.35 0.53 -20.21
N GLN A 400 -35.77 0.12 -19.01
CA GLN A 400 -37.14 0.31 -18.55
C GLN A 400 -37.41 1.70 -17.98
N THR A 401 -36.42 2.28 -17.32
CA THR A 401 -36.55 3.62 -16.74
C THR A 401 -36.22 4.71 -17.77
N ASN A 402 -35.51 4.35 -18.85
CA ASN A 402 -34.86 5.26 -19.78
C ASN A 402 -33.94 6.27 -19.07
N LEU A 403 -33.35 5.84 -17.95
CA LEU A 403 -32.39 6.59 -17.15
C LEU A 403 -31.04 5.88 -17.20
N LEU A 404 -30.01 6.57 -16.70
CA LEU A 404 -28.65 6.05 -16.66
C LEU A 404 -28.35 5.38 -15.30
N PRO A 405 -28.32 4.04 -15.24
CA PRO A 405 -27.49 3.29 -14.29
C PRO A 405 -26.43 2.47 -15.03
N GLU A 406 -25.19 2.50 -14.56
CA GLU A 406 -24.07 1.75 -15.15
C GLU A 406 -23.15 1.18 -14.09
N ILE A 407 -22.59 0.00 -14.33
CA ILE A 407 -21.48 -0.51 -13.55
C ILE A 407 -20.21 0.19 -14.03
N VAL A 408 -19.64 1.01 -13.17
CA VAL A 408 -18.48 1.84 -13.47
C VAL A 408 -17.17 1.28 -12.91
N ASN A 409 -17.22 0.48 -11.83
CA ASN A 409 -16.05 -0.22 -11.33
C ASN A 409 -16.32 -1.71 -11.09
N TYR A 410 -15.48 -2.54 -11.69
CA TYR A 410 -15.40 -3.97 -11.48
C TYR A 410 -14.25 -4.26 -10.53
N ASN A 411 -14.50 -4.25 -9.22
CA ASN A 411 -13.45 -4.27 -8.19
C ASN A 411 -13.07 -5.68 -7.74
N VAL A 412 -14.02 -6.45 -7.19
CA VAL A 412 -13.78 -7.83 -6.70
C VAL A 412 -14.90 -8.72 -7.20
N GLU A 413 -14.53 -9.82 -7.87
CA GLU A 413 -15.47 -10.74 -8.51
C GLU A 413 -16.49 -11.28 -7.49
N GLY A 414 -17.78 -11.13 -7.80
CA GLY A 414 -18.89 -11.52 -6.93
C GLY A 414 -19.07 -10.72 -5.64
N GLN A 415 -18.09 -9.90 -5.21
CA GLN A 415 -18.13 -9.24 -3.90
C GLN A 415 -18.30 -7.72 -3.96
N GLN A 416 -17.66 -7.04 -4.90
CA GLN A 416 -17.61 -5.58 -4.91
C GLN A 416 -17.65 -5.03 -6.34
N TYR A 417 -18.74 -4.33 -6.65
CA TYR A 417 -18.95 -3.57 -7.87
C TYR A 417 -19.38 -2.15 -7.49
N VAL A 418 -19.14 -1.17 -8.34
CA VAL A 418 -19.65 0.19 -8.15
C VAL A 418 -20.56 0.55 -9.31
N CYS A 419 -21.78 0.93 -8.99
CA CYS A 419 -22.74 1.45 -9.94
C CYS A 419 -22.84 2.97 -9.80
N ALA A 420 -22.91 3.67 -10.93
CA ALA A 420 -23.12 5.12 -10.99
C ALA A 420 -24.35 5.40 -11.84
N GLY A 421 -25.13 6.41 -11.44
CA GLY A 421 -26.33 6.74 -12.19
C GLY A 421 -27.19 7.82 -11.56
N GLU A 422 -28.33 8.05 -12.19
CA GLU A 422 -29.39 8.91 -11.65
C GLU A 422 -29.97 8.30 -10.37
N LEU A 423 -30.30 9.14 -9.38
CA LEU A 423 -30.80 8.70 -8.08
C LEU A 423 -32.02 7.77 -8.21
N LEU A 424 -32.96 8.11 -9.08
CA LEU A 424 -34.15 7.31 -9.33
C LEU A 424 -33.84 5.93 -9.96
N ALA A 425 -32.83 5.87 -10.85
CA ALA A 425 -32.39 4.62 -11.46
C ALA A 425 -31.71 3.72 -10.42
N LEU A 426 -30.86 4.29 -9.57
CA LEU A 426 -30.19 3.58 -8.48
C LEU A 426 -31.16 3.12 -7.39
N GLU A 427 -32.17 3.94 -7.05
CA GLU A 427 -33.23 3.53 -6.13
C GLU A 427 -34.04 2.35 -6.68
N THR A 428 -34.34 2.39 -7.99
CA THR A 428 -35.01 1.29 -8.69
C THR A 428 -34.16 0.02 -8.64
N LEU A 429 -32.84 0.14 -8.90
CA LEU A 429 -31.89 -0.97 -8.79
C LEU A 429 -31.84 -1.55 -7.37
N THR A 430 -31.75 -0.71 -6.34
CA THR A 430 -31.76 -1.13 -4.92
C THR A 430 -33.02 -1.93 -4.60
N ASN A 431 -34.18 -1.45 -5.03
CA ASN A 431 -35.45 -2.12 -4.80
C ASN A 431 -35.53 -3.49 -5.49
N VAL A 432 -35.04 -3.59 -6.74
CA VAL A 432 -34.99 -4.86 -7.48
C VAL A 432 -34.08 -5.87 -6.77
N LEU A 433 -32.87 -5.47 -6.36
CA LEU A 433 -31.95 -6.38 -5.68
C LEU A 433 -32.46 -6.80 -4.30
N ASN A 434 -33.12 -5.90 -3.56
CA ASN A 434 -33.75 -6.23 -2.28
C ASN A 434 -34.89 -7.24 -2.47
N TYR A 435 -35.70 -7.08 -3.51
CA TYR A 435 -36.77 -8.02 -3.85
C TYR A 435 -36.21 -9.41 -4.17
N LEU A 436 -35.18 -9.49 -5.01
CA LEU A 436 -34.51 -10.76 -5.35
C LEU A 436 -33.91 -11.46 -4.12
N LYS A 437 -33.41 -10.68 -3.14
CA LYS A 437 -32.91 -11.24 -1.89
C LYS A 437 -34.01 -11.87 -1.04
N ILE A 438 -35.16 -11.21 -0.94
CA ILE A 438 -36.28 -11.65 -0.10
C ILE A 438 -36.95 -12.89 -0.69
N GLU A 439 -37.16 -12.91 -2.01
CA GLU A 439 -37.83 -14.02 -2.72
C GLU A 439 -37.00 -15.32 -2.75
N LYS A 440 -35.71 -15.27 -2.39
CA LYS A 440 -34.79 -16.43 -2.43
C LYS A 440 -34.83 -17.19 -3.77
N THR A 441 -35.19 -16.53 -4.87
CA THR A 441 -35.39 -17.22 -6.14
C THR A 441 -34.05 -17.68 -6.71
N ASP A 442 -33.95 -18.96 -7.08
CA ASP A 442 -32.81 -19.43 -7.85
C ASP A 442 -32.91 -18.90 -9.29
N ILE A 443 -31.96 -18.04 -9.66
CA ILE A 443 -32.04 -17.20 -10.86
C ILE A 443 -31.92 -18.05 -12.13
N GLN A 444 -31.31 -19.24 -12.05
CA GLN A 444 -31.16 -20.15 -13.19
C GLN A 444 -32.49 -20.73 -13.69
N GLN A 445 -33.55 -20.81 -12.87
CA GLN A 445 -34.84 -21.36 -13.28
C GLN A 445 -35.85 -20.31 -13.78
N SER A 446 -35.59 -19.01 -13.66
CA SER A 446 -36.66 -18.00 -13.72
C SER A 446 -36.46 -16.92 -14.79
N ARG A 447 -36.51 -17.30 -16.07
CA ARG A 447 -36.89 -16.37 -17.16
C ARG A 447 -38.21 -15.62 -16.86
N LYS A 448 -39.11 -16.21 -16.05
CA LYS A 448 -40.36 -15.60 -15.57
C LYS A 448 -40.17 -14.52 -14.49
N CYS A 449 -39.19 -14.64 -13.58
CA CYS A 449 -38.93 -13.59 -12.58
C CYS A 449 -38.37 -12.31 -13.20
N ARG A 450 -37.75 -12.39 -14.39
CA ARG A 450 -37.25 -11.22 -15.15
C ARG A 450 -38.36 -10.25 -15.58
N ALA A 451 -39.59 -10.75 -15.82
CA ALA A 451 -40.73 -9.94 -16.24
C ALA A 451 -41.54 -9.34 -15.06
N SER A 452 -41.59 -10.04 -13.92
CA SER A 452 -42.32 -9.58 -12.72
C SER A 452 -41.53 -8.56 -11.90
N SER A 453 -40.22 -8.76 -11.72
CA SER A 453 -39.33 -7.82 -11.02
C SER A 453 -39.18 -6.48 -11.76
N SER A 454 -39.19 -6.50 -13.08
CA SER A 454 -39.24 -5.30 -13.94
C SER A 454 -40.58 -4.56 -13.88
N GLN A 455 -41.71 -5.27 -13.86
CA GLN A 455 -43.02 -4.65 -13.66
C GLN A 455 -43.17 -4.04 -12.26
N ALA A 456 -42.62 -4.67 -11.22
CA ALA A 456 -42.59 -4.12 -9.86
C ALA A 456 -41.72 -2.84 -9.77
N ALA A 457 -40.56 -2.85 -10.44
CA ALA A 457 -39.68 -1.70 -10.61
C ALA A 457 -40.39 -0.52 -11.34
N SER A 458 -41.12 -0.82 -12.42
CA SER A 458 -41.91 0.18 -13.17
C SER A 458 -43.04 0.80 -12.34
N LYS A 459 -43.77 -0.01 -11.56
CA LYS A 459 -44.85 0.48 -10.68
C LYS A 459 -44.34 1.36 -9.54
N ARG A 460 -43.20 1.04 -8.91
CA ARG A 460 -42.59 1.87 -7.85
C ARG A 460 -41.88 3.11 -8.41
N GLY A 461 -41.15 3.00 -9.53
CA GLY A 461 -40.50 4.14 -10.18
C GLY A 461 -41.49 5.21 -10.66
N ARG A 462 -42.68 4.80 -11.12
CA ARG A 462 -43.80 5.71 -11.42
C ARG A 462 -44.40 6.37 -10.18
N ARG A 463 -44.36 5.71 -9.01
CA ARG A 463 -44.80 6.27 -7.71
C ARG A 463 -43.79 7.30 -7.18
N SER A 464 -42.50 7.01 -7.25
CA SER A 464 -41.42 7.92 -6.82
C SER A 464 -41.37 9.19 -7.69
N ARG A 465 -41.56 9.07 -9.03
CA ARG A 465 -41.71 10.24 -9.94
C ARG A 465 -42.87 11.20 -9.59
N ARG A 466 -43.91 10.74 -8.88
CA ARG A 466 -45.06 11.58 -8.50
C ARG A 466 -44.78 12.42 -7.25
N GLN A 467 -43.80 12.04 -6.42
CA GLN A 467 -43.34 12.87 -5.30
C GLN A 467 -42.22 13.77 -5.83
N LYS A 468 -42.46 15.09 -5.89
CA LYS A 468 -41.51 16.11 -6.39
C LYS A 468 -40.21 16.26 -5.56
N ALA A 469 -39.90 15.33 -4.67
CA ALA A 469 -38.70 15.38 -3.83
C ALA A 469 -37.58 14.52 -4.45
N ILE A 470 -36.36 15.05 -4.48
CA ILE A 470 -35.18 14.29 -4.91
C ILE A 470 -34.99 13.10 -3.94
N PRO A 471 -35.04 11.85 -4.42
CA PRO A 471 -34.98 10.68 -3.54
C PRO A 471 -33.58 10.55 -2.93
N LYS A 472 -33.52 10.36 -1.61
CA LYS A 472 -32.28 10.02 -0.90
C LYS A 472 -32.01 8.53 -1.07
N LEU A 473 -30.84 8.16 -1.58
CA LEU A 473 -30.49 6.76 -1.79
C LEU A 473 -30.27 6.05 -0.43
N GLU A 474 -31.22 5.22 -0.03
CA GLU A 474 -31.15 4.43 1.20
C GLU A 474 -30.28 3.18 1.05
N ARG A 475 -29.78 2.69 2.19
CA ARG A 475 -28.97 1.46 2.25
C ARG A 475 -29.88 0.24 2.05
N GLY A 476 -29.55 -0.61 1.07
CA GLY A 476 -30.20 -1.90 0.86
C GLY A 476 -29.43 -3.05 1.50
N PHE A 477 -29.93 -4.28 1.32
CA PHE A 477 -29.23 -5.49 1.80
C PHE A 477 -27.87 -5.69 1.09
N THR A 478 -27.81 -5.29 -0.18
CA THR A 478 -26.67 -5.53 -1.08
C THR A 478 -26.05 -4.25 -1.63
N ILE A 479 -26.76 -3.12 -1.52
CA ILE A 479 -26.33 -1.81 -2.03
C ILE A 479 -25.99 -0.87 -0.88
N VAL A 480 -24.83 -0.22 -0.96
CA VAL A 480 -24.42 0.85 -0.04
C VAL A 480 -24.06 2.09 -0.83
N SER A 481 -24.74 3.20 -0.56
CA SER A 481 -24.44 4.51 -1.17
C SER A 481 -23.05 5.00 -0.78
N LEU A 482 -22.35 5.66 -1.71
CA LEU A 482 -21.06 6.29 -1.47
C LEU A 482 -21.28 7.78 -1.13
N PRO A 483 -21.21 8.19 0.14
CA PRO A 483 -21.48 9.57 0.54
C PRO A 483 -20.39 10.52 0.01
N GLY A 484 -20.81 11.73 -0.39
CA GLY A 484 -19.89 12.79 -0.82
C GLY A 484 -19.32 12.64 -2.23
N ILE A 485 -19.73 11.60 -2.99
CA ILE A 485 -19.38 11.45 -4.41
C ILE A 485 -20.55 11.96 -5.26
N ASP A 486 -20.35 13.13 -5.85
CA ASP A 486 -21.36 13.83 -6.65
C ASP A 486 -21.07 13.80 -8.17
N VAL A 487 -20.12 12.98 -8.61
CA VAL A 487 -19.73 12.84 -10.02
C VAL A 487 -19.80 11.39 -10.50
N LEU A 488 -20.28 11.21 -11.73
CA LEU A 488 -20.35 9.94 -12.45
C LEU A 488 -19.04 9.59 -13.18
N PHE A 489 -17.94 9.39 -12.45
CA PHE A 489 -16.70 8.95 -13.10
C PHE A 489 -16.85 7.57 -13.76
N HIS A 490 -16.08 7.35 -14.85
CA HIS A 490 -16.04 6.10 -15.60
C HIS A 490 -17.36 5.70 -16.29
N SER A 491 -18.37 6.56 -16.24
CA SER A 491 -19.65 6.38 -16.91
C SER A 491 -19.62 6.96 -18.32
N ARG A 492 -20.50 6.42 -19.19
CA ARG A 492 -20.74 6.96 -20.52
C ARG A 492 -21.23 8.41 -20.50
N TYR A 493 -21.76 8.88 -19.37
CA TYR A 493 -22.15 10.28 -19.18
C TYR A 493 -21.03 11.27 -19.55
N LEU A 494 -19.78 10.87 -19.32
CA LEU A 494 -18.60 11.70 -19.51
C LEU A 494 -17.97 11.60 -20.92
N TRP A 495 -18.56 10.83 -21.85
CA TRP A 495 -18.06 10.70 -23.23
C TRP A 495 -17.76 12.02 -23.95
N PRO A 496 -18.60 13.08 -23.82
CA PRO A 496 -18.32 14.36 -24.46
C PRO A 496 -16.99 15.00 -24.04
N GLY A 497 -16.46 14.66 -22.85
CA GLY A 497 -15.18 15.15 -22.36
C GLY A 497 -13.94 14.47 -22.97
N VAL A 498 -14.08 13.28 -23.56
CA VAL A 498 -12.94 12.45 -24.01
C VAL A 498 -12.07 13.15 -25.06
N MET A 499 -12.69 13.78 -26.06
CA MET A 499 -11.95 14.45 -27.16
C MET A 499 -11.08 15.63 -26.68
N PRO A 500 -11.59 16.55 -25.83
CA PRO A 500 -10.77 17.56 -25.16
C PRO A 500 -9.58 16.98 -24.38
N PHE A 501 -9.77 15.91 -23.61
CA PHE A 501 -8.67 15.26 -22.86
C PHE A 501 -7.61 14.68 -23.77
N ARG A 502 -8.03 13.95 -24.81
CA ARG A 502 -7.14 13.40 -25.83
C ARG A 502 -6.31 14.50 -26.51
N ALA A 503 -6.96 15.61 -26.88
CA ALA A 503 -6.27 16.75 -27.49
C ALA A 503 -5.26 17.39 -26.53
N TYR A 504 -5.57 17.48 -25.23
CA TYR A 504 -4.65 17.99 -24.23
C TYR A 504 -3.41 17.08 -24.06
N LEU A 505 -3.64 15.77 -23.83
CA LEU A 505 -2.55 14.79 -23.65
C LEU A 505 -1.65 14.72 -24.88
N SER A 506 -2.23 14.70 -26.08
CA SER A 506 -1.46 14.62 -27.33
C SER A 506 -0.51 15.80 -27.52
N LYS A 507 -0.86 16.99 -27.02
CA LYS A 507 -0.01 18.19 -27.05
C LYS A 507 1.08 18.20 -25.97
N LYS A 508 0.86 17.54 -24.84
CA LYS A 508 1.79 17.55 -23.70
C LYS A 508 2.78 16.39 -23.71
N ILE A 509 2.39 15.26 -24.30
CA ILE A 509 3.26 14.09 -24.47
C ILE A 509 4.09 14.28 -25.73
N ASN A 510 5.42 14.28 -25.60
CA ASN A 510 6.32 14.25 -26.74
C ASN A 510 6.65 12.79 -27.11
N PRO A 511 6.30 12.30 -28.32
CA PRO A 511 6.65 10.94 -28.76
C PRO A 511 8.15 10.64 -28.73
N LEU A 512 9.00 11.66 -28.89
CA LEU A 512 10.46 11.49 -28.87
C LEU A 512 11.01 11.20 -27.47
N HIS A 513 10.22 11.45 -26.41
CA HIS A 513 10.64 11.23 -25.02
C HIS A 513 10.05 9.94 -24.45
N LEU A 514 9.36 9.16 -25.27
CA LEU A 514 8.75 7.91 -24.84
C LEU A 514 9.69 6.73 -25.10
N ASN A 515 10.07 6.02 -24.04
CA ASN A 515 10.72 4.71 -24.13
C ASN A 515 9.67 3.58 -23.97
N PRO A 516 9.31 2.85 -25.03
CA PRO A 516 8.33 1.78 -24.96
C PRO A 516 8.74 0.60 -24.06
N ASP A 517 10.04 0.34 -23.92
CA ASP A 517 10.56 -0.85 -23.20
C ASP A 517 10.27 -0.81 -21.69
N ILE A 518 9.98 0.37 -21.16
CA ILE A 518 9.60 0.57 -19.76
C ILE A 518 8.12 0.19 -19.53
N LEU A 519 7.31 0.11 -20.59
CA LEU A 519 5.87 -0.11 -20.52
C LEU A 519 5.44 -1.47 -21.04
N VAL A 520 6.07 -1.94 -22.11
CA VAL A 520 5.72 -3.23 -22.75
C VAL A 520 5.96 -4.37 -21.77
N GLY A 521 4.93 -5.17 -21.52
CA GLY A 521 4.98 -6.28 -20.57
C GLY A 521 5.02 -5.87 -19.10
N LYS A 522 5.23 -4.59 -18.77
CA LYS A 522 5.38 -4.10 -17.39
C LYS A 522 4.18 -3.33 -16.88
N CYS A 523 3.50 -2.56 -17.73
CA CYS A 523 2.38 -1.71 -17.31
C CYS A 523 1.03 -2.37 -17.64
N ILE A 524 0.17 -2.54 -16.63
CA ILE A 524 -1.17 -3.09 -16.77
C ILE A 524 -2.22 -1.97 -16.59
N PRO A 525 -2.83 -1.46 -17.68
CA PRO A 525 -3.78 -0.37 -17.60
C PRO A 525 -5.15 -0.82 -17.09
N SER A 526 -5.89 0.08 -16.42
CA SER A 526 -7.20 -0.23 -15.83
C SER A 526 -8.31 -0.57 -16.84
N LYS A 527 -8.15 -0.21 -18.12
CA LYS A 527 -9.17 -0.40 -19.18
C LYS A 527 -8.92 -1.64 -20.06
N LEU A 528 -7.66 -2.04 -20.23
CA LEU A 528 -7.24 -3.00 -21.26
C LEU A 528 -6.29 -4.05 -20.68
N ALA A 529 -6.77 -4.73 -19.65
CA ALA A 529 -6.14 -5.91 -19.08
C ALA A 529 -5.65 -6.85 -20.20
N ARG A 530 -6.50 -7.26 -21.14
CA ARG A 530 -6.11 -8.26 -22.16
C ARG A 530 -5.17 -7.79 -23.27
N SER A 531 -4.98 -6.48 -23.50
CA SER A 531 -4.28 -6.04 -24.71
C SER A 531 -2.86 -5.51 -24.47
N ALA A 532 -2.52 -4.91 -23.33
CA ALA A 532 -1.17 -4.32 -23.19
C ALA A 532 -0.04 -5.38 -23.26
N ALA A 533 -0.29 -6.59 -22.73
CA ALA A 533 0.66 -7.71 -22.75
C ALA A 533 0.70 -8.47 -24.11
N GLN A 534 -0.34 -8.37 -24.95
CA GLN A 534 -0.45 -9.08 -26.24
C GLN A 534 -0.43 -8.16 -27.47
N LEU A 535 -0.34 -6.83 -27.31
CA LEU A 535 -0.27 -5.86 -28.39
C LEU A 535 1.11 -5.88 -29.08
N GLY A 536 1.44 -7.01 -29.69
CA GLY A 536 2.32 -7.00 -30.85
C GLY A 536 1.70 -6.15 -31.96
N PRO A 537 2.52 -5.56 -32.84
CA PRO A 537 2.09 -4.61 -33.89
C PRO A 537 1.00 -5.13 -34.86
N ARG A 538 0.64 -6.42 -34.82
CA ARG A 538 -0.32 -7.05 -35.74
C ARG A 538 -1.80 -6.84 -35.41
N GLN A 539 -2.21 -6.72 -34.14
CA GLN A 539 -3.65 -6.74 -33.79
C GLN A 539 -4.40 -5.40 -33.95
N LEU A 540 -3.69 -4.28 -34.05
CA LEU A 540 -4.32 -2.96 -34.27
C LEU A 540 -4.37 -2.53 -35.76
N GLY A 541 -4.02 -3.42 -36.70
CA GLY A 541 -4.04 -3.10 -38.14
C GLY A 541 -3.06 -1.98 -38.54
N LEU A 542 -2.12 -1.60 -37.65
CA LEU A 542 -1.24 -0.47 -37.82
C LEU A 542 0.18 -0.97 -38.14
N ARG A 543 0.62 -0.82 -39.40
CA ARG A 543 2.04 -0.85 -39.80
C ARG A 543 2.81 0.34 -39.18
N ARG A 544 2.81 0.49 -37.86
CA ARG A 544 3.44 1.61 -37.14
C ARG A 544 4.63 1.12 -36.32
N THR A 545 5.65 1.97 -36.21
CA THR A 545 6.79 1.76 -35.31
C THR A 545 6.32 1.63 -33.85
N THR A 546 6.99 0.79 -33.05
CA THR A 546 6.64 0.50 -31.64
C THR A 546 6.38 1.76 -30.81
N THR A 547 7.19 2.81 -31.01
CA THR A 547 7.05 4.12 -30.33
C THR A 547 5.76 4.85 -30.68
N LYS A 548 5.34 4.85 -31.96
CA LYS A 548 4.08 5.49 -32.39
C LYS A 548 2.86 4.76 -31.82
N LEU A 549 2.94 3.44 -31.73
CA LEU A 549 1.90 2.63 -31.13
C LEU A 549 1.79 2.90 -29.62
N ALA A 550 2.92 2.86 -28.91
CA ALA A 550 2.99 3.18 -27.49
C ALA A 550 2.45 4.59 -27.20
N TYR A 551 2.84 5.60 -27.98
CA TYR A 551 2.32 6.96 -27.85
C TYR A 551 0.78 7.03 -28.03
N THR A 552 0.26 6.34 -29.04
CA THR A 552 -1.19 6.30 -29.29
C THR A 552 -1.90 5.67 -28.09
N ILE A 553 -1.42 4.53 -27.61
CA ILE A 553 -2.00 3.84 -26.45
C ILE A 553 -1.99 4.73 -25.20
N LEU A 554 -0.88 5.42 -24.91
CA LEU A 554 -0.76 6.29 -23.73
C LEU A 554 -1.59 7.57 -23.82
N ALA A 555 -1.92 8.04 -25.02
CA ALA A 555 -2.83 9.17 -25.18
C ALA A 555 -4.30 8.75 -25.14
N GLU A 556 -4.65 7.61 -25.75
CA GLU A 556 -6.03 7.13 -25.84
C GLU A 556 -6.51 6.49 -24.52
N LEU A 557 -5.70 5.63 -23.88
CA LEU A 557 -6.16 4.90 -22.70
C LEU A 557 -6.63 5.82 -21.58
N PRO A 558 -5.84 6.81 -21.10
CA PRO A 558 -6.28 7.70 -20.02
C PRO A 558 -7.43 8.61 -20.46
N ALA A 559 -7.44 9.05 -21.73
CA ALA A 559 -8.51 9.89 -22.27
C ALA A 559 -9.86 9.16 -22.26
N TYR A 560 -9.88 7.88 -22.63
CA TYR A 560 -11.10 7.08 -22.61
C TYR A 560 -11.44 6.53 -21.23
N GLN A 561 -10.45 6.27 -20.37
CA GLN A 561 -10.66 5.81 -18.98
C GLN A 561 -11.56 6.79 -18.21
N PHE A 562 -11.49 8.08 -18.56
CA PHE A 562 -12.40 9.13 -18.10
C PHE A 562 -13.90 8.74 -18.19
N ALA A 563 -14.30 8.07 -19.27
CA ALA A 563 -15.69 7.75 -19.61
C ALA A 563 -15.93 6.26 -19.84
N SER A 564 -15.07 5.40 -19.28
CA SER A 564 -15.15 3.95 -19.43
C SER A 564 -14.95 3.26 -18.09
N PRO A 565 -15.62 2.11 -17.85
CA PRO A 565 -15.56 1.42 -16.57
C PRO A 565 -14.17 0.90 -16.26
N VAL A 566 -13.79 0.95 -14.98
CA VAL A 566 -12.55 0.38 -14.44
C VAL A 566 -12.70 -1.13 -14.33
N ARG A 567 -11.78 -1.89 -14.94
CA ARG A 567 -11.82 -3.36 -15.00
C ARG A 567 -10.80 -4.02 -14.07
N TRP A 568 -10.83 -3.66 -12.80
CA TRP A 568 -9.85 -4.13 -11.81
C TRP A 568 -9.86 -5.64 -11.58
N ILE A 569 -11.00 -6.33 -11.70
CA ILE A 569 -11.07 -7.80 -11.69
C ILE A 569 -10.14 -8.39 -12.77
N GLN A 570 -10.17 -7.85 -13.98
CA GLN A 570 -9.32 -8.36 -15.07
C GLN A 570 -7.84 -8.02 -14.85
N THR A 571 -7.55 -6.86 -14.25
CA THR A 571 -6.19 -6.48 -13.86
C THR A 571 -5.64 -7.46 -12.82
N GLN A 572 -6.40 -7.77 -11.76
CA GLN A 572 -6.02 -8.74 -10.74
C GLN A 572 -5.84 -10.14 -11.32
N ASP A 573 -6.76 -10.60 -12.17
CA ASP A 573 -6.66 -11.91 -12.82
C ASP A 573 -5.35 -12.03 -13.62
N LEU A 574 -4.95 -10.98 -14.34
CA LEU A 574 -3.68 -10.99 -15.06
C LEU A 574 -2.48 -10.97 -14.14
N LEU A 575 -2.50 -10.14 -13.11
CA LEU A 575 -1.45 -10.08 -12.10
C LEU A 575 -1.21 -11.47 -11.50
N LEU A 576 -2.27 -12.11 -11.02
CA LEU A 576 -2.20 -13.39 -10.31
C LEU A 576 -1.95 -14.58 -11.25
N THR A 577 -2.33 -14.50 -12.54
CA THR A 577 -2.18 -15.63 -13.48
C THR A 577 -0.92 -15.55 -14.34
N HIS A 578 -0.48 -14.35 -14.72
CA HIS A 578 0.59 -14.17 -15.74
C HIS A 578 1.84 -13.49 -15.21
N TYR A 579 1.76 -12.75 -14.12
CA TYR A 579 2.93 -12.14 -13.51
C TYR A 579 3.43 -13.03 -12.38
N ASN A 580 4.67 -13.51 -12.48
CA ASN A 580 5.26 -14.33 -11.43
C ASN A 580 5.83 -13.43 -10.31
N PHE A 581 4.97 -12.97 -9.40
CA PHE A 581 5.34 -12.03 -8.34
C PHE A 581 5.13 -12.59 -6.93
N GLU A 582 5.94 -12.17 -5.96
CA GLU A 582 5.79 -12.57 -4.56
C GLU A 582 5.36 -11.42 -3.65
N ARG A 583 5.54 -10.18 -4.09
CA ARG A 583 5.17 -9.01 -3.31
C ARG A 583 4.34 -8.03 -4.11
N LEU A 584 3.18 -7.64 -3.58
CA LEU A 584 2.36 -6.56 -4.12
C LEU A 584 2.47 -5.35 -3.20
N VAL A 585 3.02 -4.23 -3.68
CA VAL A 585 3.22 -2.99 -2.92
C VAL A 585 2.28 -1.92 -3.45
N GLU A 586 1.38 -1.41 -2.62
CA GLU A 586 0.58 -0.24 -2.97
C GLU A 586 1.34 1.07 -2.79
N LEU A 587 0.99 2.13 -3.50
CA LEU A 587 1.53 3.47 -3.27
C LEU A 587 0.34 4.37 -3.01
N ASP A 588 -0.07 4.48 -1.75
CA ASP A 588 -1.29 5.21 -1.35
C ASP A 588 -1.28 5.50 0.17
N PRO A 589 -2.04 6.49 0.69
CA PRO A 589 -2.21 6.68 2.13
C PRO A 589 -3.07 5.61 2.82
N GLY A 590 -3.66 4.65 2.11
CA GLY A 590 -4.46 3.56 2.67
C GLY A 590 -4.44 2.30 1.79
N PRO A 591 -4.83 1.12 2.31
CA PRO A 591 -4.71 -0.16 1.59
C PRO A 591 -5.98 -0.49 0.76
N ILE A 592 -6.22 0.19 -0.36
CA ILE A 592 -7.47 0.00 -1.15
C ILE A 592 -7.28 -1.09 -2.22
N PRO A 593 -6.50 -0.90 -3.31
CA PRO A 593 -6.12 -1.95 -4.25
C PRO A 593 -5.59 -3.25 -3.62
N THR A 594 -4.68 -3.16 -2.65
CA THR A 594 -4.13 -4.33 -1.93
C THR A 594 -5.23 -5.08 -1.20
N GLY A 595 -6.10 -4.38 -0.47
CA GLY A 595 -7.24 -4.98 0.22
C GLY A 595 -8.21 -5.70 -0.73
N MET A 596 -8.38 -5.20 -1.96
CA MET A 596 -9.15 -5.90 -3.00
C MET A 596 -8.41 -7.13 -3.54
N ALA A 597 -7.11 -7.00 -3.81
CA ALA A 597 -6.26 -8.10 -4.30
C ALA A 597 -6.20 -9.27 -3.31
N THR A 598 -6.01 -9.00 -2.01
CA THR A 598 -6.01 -10.03 -0.96
C THR A 598 -7.31 -10.82 -0.92
N ARG A 599 -8.47 -10.17 -1.11
CA ARG A 599 -9.77 -10.86 -1.16
C ARG A 599 -9.88 -11.73 -2.41
N THR A 600 -9.39 -11.26 -3.55
CA THR A 600 -9.38 -12.03 -4.80
C THR A 600 -8.47 -13.24 -4.70
N LEU A 601 -7.26 -13.09 -4.14
CA LEU A 601 -6.30 -14.16 -3.88
C LEU A 601 -6.94 -15.29 -3.06
N LYS A 602 -7.48 -14.97 -1.88
CA LYS A 602 -8.17 -15.92 -1.00
C LYS A 602 -9.38 -16.59 -1.65
N ALA A 603 -10.09 -15.88 -2.53
CA ALA A 603 -11.29 -16.40 -3.15
C ALA A 603 -11.03 -17.33 -4.34
N LYS A 604 -9.90 -17.17 -5.05
CA LYS A 604 -9.71 -17.78 -6.39
C LYS A 604 -8.34 -18.41 -6.63
N TYR A 605 -7.26 -17.90 -6.03
CA TYR A 605 -5.88 -18.23 -6.42
C TYR A 605 -5.05 -18.90 -5.32
N GLU A 606 -5.43 -18.79 -4.05
CA GLU A 606 -4.69 -19.32 -2.89
C GLU A 606 -4.35 -20.82 -3.01
N ALA A 607 -5.28 -21.65 -3.49
CA ALA A 607 -5.02 -23.08 -3.71
C ALA A 607 -4.01 -23.35 -4.84
N GLY A 608 -3.99 -22.49 -5.87
CA GLY A 608 -3.04 -22.58 -6.97
C GLY A 608 -1.63 -22.17 -6.54
N ASP A 609 -1.51 -21.06 -5.81
CA ASP A 609 -0.24 -20.57 -5.28
C ASP A 609 0.38 -21.53 -4.26
N GLY A 610 -0.44 -22.11 -3.38
CA GLY A 610 -0.01 -23.16 -2.45
C GLY A 610 0.55 -24.41 -3.18
N ALA A 611 -0.03 -24.78 -4.34
CA ALA A 611 0.44 -25.92 -5.13
C ALA A 611 1.81 -25.68 -5.79
N ILE A 612 2.18 -24.43 -6.05
CA ILE A 612 3.50 -24.04 -6.58
C ILE A 612 4.44 -23.50 -5.49
N SER A 613 4.08 -23.66 -4.20
CA SER A 613 4.84 -23.18 -3.04
C SER A 613 5.20 -21.69 -3.11
N ARG A 614 4.26 -20.88 -3.60
CA ARG A 614 4.41 -19.43 -3.74
C ARG A 614 3.70 -18.73 -2.58
N ASP A 615 4.47 -18.01 -1.78
CA ASP A 615 3.94 -17.19 -0.69
C ASP A 615 3.80 -15.74 -1.16
N GLU A 616 2.60 -15.36 -1.59
CA GLU A 616 2.31 -13.97 -1.97
C GLU A 616 2.07 -13.09 -0.75
N ILE A 617 2.88 -12.05 -0.61
CA ILE A 617 2.74 -11.02 0.40
C ILE A 617 2.10 -9.78 -0.25
N VAL A 618 0.93 -9.40 0.25
CA VAL A 618 0.21 -8.20 -0.21
C VAL A 618 0.34 -7.12 0.85
N ASP A 619 1.30 -6.22 0.64
CA ASP A 619 1.63 -5.15 1.57
C ASP A 619 1.16 -3.80 1.02
N ALA A 620 0.36 -3.09 1.80
CA ALA A 620 0.38 -1.63 1.67
C ALA A 620 1.63 -1.13 2.40
N PRO A 621 2.33 -0.10 1.90
CA PRO A 621 3.41 0.50 2.63
C PRO A 621 2.80 0.97 3.95
N SER A 622 3.16 0.30 5.04
CA SER A 622 3.25 0.99 6.31
C SER A 622 4.16 2.16 6.02
N GLN A 623 3.60 3.37 6.00
CA GLN A 623 4.42 4.56 6.12
C GLN A 623 5.29 4.26 7.34
N THR A 624 6.59 4.07 7.08
CA THR A 624 7.56 3.86 8.13
C THR A 624 7.43 5.08 9.02
N VAL A 625 6.75 4.90 10.14
CA VAL A 625 6.80 5.82 11.26
C VAL A 625 8.27 5.82 11.63
N VAL A 626 9.03 6.76 11.07
CA VAL A 626 10.23 7.22 11.72
C VAL A 626 9.70 7.82 13.00
N GLU A 627 9.81 7.04 14.07
CA GLU A 627 9.60 7.54 15.41
C GLU A 627 10.47 8.79 15.55
N THR A 628 9.82 9.96 15.51
CA THR A 628 10.42 11.17 16.06
C THR A 628 10.84 10.83 17.49
N PRO A 629 12.08 11.16 17.91
CA PRO A 629 12.58 10.78 19.21
C PRO A 629 11.69 11.44 20.27
N THR A 630 10.92 10.63 20.99
CA THR A 630 10.41 11.00 22.31
C THR A 630 11.61 11.31 23.19
N PRO A 631 11.52 12.35 24.05
CA PRO A 631 12.59 12.67 24.99
C PRO A 631 12.95 11.43 25.82
N VAL A 632 14.25 11.23 25.98
CA VAL A 632 14.91 10.08 26.62
C VAL A 632 14.09 9.53 27.78
N ALA A 633 13.46 8.37 27.57
CA ALA A 633 13.02 7.50 28.64
C ALA A 633 14.18 6.56 28.98
N VAL A 634 14.50 6.53 30.26
CA VAL A 634 15.57 5.76 30.91
C VAL A 634 15.45 4.26 30.57
N ALA A 635 16.61 3.61 30.46
CA ALA A 635 16.86 2.20 30.16
C ALA A 635 15.70 1.22 30.45
N ALA A 636 15.39 0.37 29.47
CA ALA A 636 14.47 -0.75 29.60
C ALA A 636 14.96 -1.76 30.67
N GLY A 637 14.14 -1.92 31.71
CA GLY A 637 14.16 -3.10 32.57
C GLY A 637 13.66 -4.33 31.81
N GLY A 638 14.15 -5.50 32.21
CA GLY A 638 13.94 -6.79 31.55
C GLY A 638 12.47 -7.20 31.37
N ALA A 639 12.27 -8.19 30.48
CA ALA A 639 10.97 -8.78 30.19
C ALA A 639 10.22 -9.18 31.47
N ALA A 640 8.96 -8.76 31.59
CA ALA A 640 8.09 -9.10 32.70
C ALA A 640 7.87 -10.62 32.76
N THR A 641 8.05 -11.21 33.94
CA THR A 641 7.73 -12.62 34.24
C THR A 641 6.24 -12.90 34.00
N ALA A 642 5.94 -14.02 33.34
CA ALA A 642 4.57 -14.43 33.07
C ALA A 642 3.78 -14.66 34.36
N ILE A 643 2.61 -14.03 34.48
CA ILE A 643 1.71 -14.16 35.63
C ILE A 643 0.72 -15.30 35.34
N PRO A 644 0.52 -16.26 36.26
CA PRO A 644 -0.45 -17.34 36.09
C PRO A 644 -1.90 -16.83 36.19
N ASP A 645 -2.81 -17.39 35.37
CA ASP A 645 -4.22 -17.00 35.31
C ASP A 645 -5.02 -17.53 36.52
N GLU A 646 -5.86 -16.68 37.14
CA GLU A 646 -6.85 -17.05 38.17
C GLU A 646 -8.28 -16.93 37.59
N PRO A 647 -9.19 -17.89 37.83
CA PRO A 647 -10.57 -17.79 37.37
C PRO A 647 -11.34 -16.68 38.10
N LEU A 648 -12.14 -15.92 37.35
CA LEU A 648 -13.00 -14.86 37.89
C LEU A 648 -14.02 -15.42 38.88
N LYS A 649 -14.13 -14.81 40.06
CA LYS A 649 -15.15 -15.16 41.06
C LYS A 649 -16.48 -14.49 40.69
N ALA A 650 -17.60 -15.16 40.96
CA ALA A 650 -18.93 -14.64 40.65
C ALA A 650 -19.22 -13.29 41.34
N VAL A 651 -18.69 -13.07 42.55
CA VAL A 651 -18.78 -11.81 43.30
C VAL A 651 -18.13 -10.65 42.55
N ASP A 652 -17.02 -10.89 41.85
CA ASP A 652 -16.29 -9.85 41.11
C ASP A 652 -17.06 -9.44 39.85
N THR A 653 -17.63 -10.42 39.13
CA THR A 653 -18.52 -10.18 37.99
C THR A 653 -19.79 -9.40 38.42
N LEU A 654 -20.39 -9.76 39.56
CA LEU A 654 -21.55 -9.05 40.13
C LEU A 654 -21.22 -7.58 40.42
N ARG A 655 -20.10 -7.32 41.08
CA ARG A 655 -19.64 -5.95 41.40
C ARG A 655 -19.40 -5.13 40.14
N LEU A 656 -18.86 -5.74 39.08
CA LEU A 656 -18.52 -5.06 37.83
C LEU A 656 -19.77 -4.63 37.04
N ILE A 657 -20.79 -5.50 36.98
CA ILE A 657 -22.08 -5.17 36.34
C ILE A 657 -22.79 -4.05 37.12
N ILE A 658 -22.83 -4.15 38.44
CA ILE A 658 -23.49 -3.16 39.30
C ILE A 658 -22.74 -1.83 39.27
N SER A 659 -21.42 -1.82 39.34
CA SER A 659 -20.61 -0.60 39.32
C SER A 659 -20.77 0.15 37.99
N GLN A 660 -20.81 -0.56 36.87
CA GLN A 660 -21.04 -0.01 35.54
C GLN A 660 -22.43 0.64 35.43
N LYS A 661 -23.48 0.00 35.96
CA LYS A 661 -24.84 0.54 35.95
C LYS A 661 -25.04 1.70 36.91
N LEU A 662 -24.35 1.69 38.06
CA LEU A 662 -24.37 2.78 39.04
C LEU A 662 -23.41 3.92 38.69
N LYS A 663 -22.53 3.74 37.67
CA LYS A 663 -21.44 4.66 37.31
C LYS A 663 -20.54 5.00 38.51
N LYS A 664 -20.19 3.98 39.29
CA LYS A 664 -19.33 4.05 40.47
C LYS A 664 -18.07 3.23 40.27
N GLU A 665 -17.03 3.51 41.03
CA GLU A 665 -15.85 2.64 41.03
C GLU A 665 -16.18 1.27 41.66
N VAL A 666 -15.52 0.21 41.21
CA VAL A 666 -15.78 -1.17 41.68
C VAL A 666 -15.61 -1.27 43.20
N GLY A 667 -14.63 -0.55 43.77
CA GLY A 667 -14.36 -0.50 45.21
C GLY A 667 -15.46 0.20 46.03
N GLU A 668 -16.28 1.06 45.42
CA GLU A 668 -17.38 1.76 46.10
C GLU A 668 -18.64 0.90 46.25
N VAL A 669 -18.70 -0.25 45.57
CA VAL A 669 -19.81 -1.21 45.67
C VAL A 669 -19.53 -2.17 46.83
N SER A 670 -20.18 -1.90 47.96
CA SER A 670 -20.09 -2.76 49.16
C SER A 670 -20.72 -4.12 48.92
N ILE A 671 -19.97 -5.20 49.15
CA ILE A 671 -20.47 -6.59 49.03
C ILE A 671 -21.52 -6.94 50.07
N SER A 672 -21.48 -6.30 51.24
CA SER A 672 -22.43 -6.54 52.33
C SER A 672 -23.81 -5.90 52.14
N LYS A 673 -24.03 -5.16 51.05
CA LYS A 673 -25.30 -4.46 50.77
C LYS A 673 -26.11 -5.21 49.73
N VAL A 674 -27.44 -5.14 49.86
CA VAL A 674 -28.37 -5.72 48.88
C VAL A 674 -28.53 -4.78 47.67
N ILE A 675 -28.89 -5.32 46.50
CA ILE A 675 -29.09 -4.52 45.27
C ILE A 675 -30.13 -3.41 45.50
N LYS A 676 -31.20 -3.70 46.25
CA LYS A 676 -32.27 -2.76 46.63
C LYS A 676 -31.76 -1.50 47.36
N ASP A 677 -30.76 -1.65 48.21
CA ASP A 677 -30.13 -0.55 48.95
C ASP A 677 -29.13 0.21 48.06
N LEU A 678 -28.43 -0.50 47.18
CA LEU A 678 -27.44 0.08 46.26
C LEU A 678 -28.09 0.99 45.20
N VAL A 679 -29.31 0.66 44.76
CA VAL A 679 -30.09 1.50 43.81
C VAL A 679 -30.93 2.60 44.49
N GLY A 680 -30.97 2.61 45.83
CA GLY A 680 -31.72 3.62 46.60
C GLY A 680 -33.23 3.61 46.33
N GLY A 681 -33.83 2.43 46.21
CA GLY A 681 -35.28 2.29 45.98
C GLY A 681 -35.78 2.59 44.55
N LYS A 682 -34.87 2.79 43.58
CA LYS A 682 -35.24 2.99 42.17
C LYS A 682 -35.57 1.66 41.49
N SER A 683 -36.86 1.30 41.48
CA SER A 683 -37.37 0.04 40.89
C SER A 683 -36.97 -0.18 39.42
N THR A 684 -36.89 0.88 38.60
CA THR A 684 -36.48 0.75 37.19
C THR A 684 -35.03 0.29 37.05
N LEU A 685 -34.12 0.90 37.82
CA LEU A 685 -32.70 0.57 37.81
C LEU A 685 -32.44 -0.81 38.42
N GLN A 686 -33.22 -1.18 39.44
CA GLN A 686 -33.21 -2.51 40.02
C GLN A 686 -33.52 -3.58 38.97
N ASN A 687 -34.62 -3.41 38.21
CA ASN A 687 -35.05 -4.37 37.20
C ASN A 687 -34.08 -4.47 36.01
N GLU A 688 -33.42 -3.37 35.64
CA GLU A 688 -32.37 -3.39 34.63
C GLU A 688 -31.16 -4.22 35.09
N ILE A 689 -30.69 -4.00 36.33
CA ILE A 689 -29.58 -4.77 36.90
C ILE A 689 -29.96 -6.26 36.95
N LEU A 690 -31.16 -6.60 37.42
CA LEU A 690 -31.64 -7.99 37.44
C LEU A 690 -31.69 -8.62 36.04
N GLY A 691 -32.10 -7.85 35.02
CA GLY A 691 -32.10 -8.31 33.63
C GLY A 691 -30.69 -8.59 33.08
N ASP A 692 -29.72 -7.74 33.41
CA ASP A 692 -28.33 -7.94 33.00
C ASP A 692 -27.68 -9.12 33.75
N LEU A 693 -28.05 -9.34 35.01
CA LEU A 693 -27.63 -10.52 35.78
C LEU A 693 -28.16 -11.82 35.19
N GLN A 694 -29.38 -11.85 34.65
CA GLN A 694 -29.95 -13.01 33.95
C GLN A 694 -29.24 -13.32 32.62
N LEU A 695 -28.61 -12.32 32.00
CA LEU A 695 -27.81 -12.51 30.79
C LEU A 695 -26.40 -13.05 31.10
N GLU A 696 -25.92 -12.85 32.33
CA GLU A 696 -24.59 -13.27 32.76
C GLU A 696 -24.61 -14.61 33.54
N PHE A 697 -25.70 -14.89 34.26
CA PHE A 697 -25.84 -16.07 35.10
C PHE A 697 -27.02 -16.94 34.62
N LEU A 698 -26.73 -18.21 34.29
CA LEU A 698 -27.71 -19.16 33.72
C LEU A 698 -28.96 -19.39 34.59
N SER A 699 -28.87 -19.15 35.90
CA SER A 699 -30.01 -19.11 36.81
C SER A 699 -29.75 -18.11 37.95
N ALA A 700 -30.59 -17.08 38.07
CA ALA A 700 -30.54 -16.15 39.19
C ALA A 700 -31.36 -16.71 40.37
N PRO A 701 -30.86 -16.70 41.61
CA PRO A 701 -31.62 -17.13 42.80
C PRO A 701 -32.92 -16.33 42.97
N GLU A 702 -33.98 -16.97 43.49
CA GLU A 702 -35.21 -16.25 43.86
C GLU A 702 -34.90 -15.16 44.90
N LYS A 703 -35.41 -13.94 44.69
CA LYS A 703 -35.17 -12.74 45.51
C LYS A 703 -33.71 -12.23 45.52
N SER A 704 -33.02 -12.34 44.39
CA SER A 704 -31.66 -11.80 44.19
C SER A 704 -31.48 -10.31 44.58
N GLU A 705 -32.55 -9.51 44.59
CA GLU A 705 -32.52 -8.12 45.02
C GLU A 705 -32.43 -7.89 46.55
N GLU A 706 -32.74 -8.91 47.35
CA GLU A 706 -32.80 -8.86 48.83
C GLU A 706 -31.65 -9.61 49.51
N LEU A 707 -30.75 -10.22 48.73
CA LEU A 707 -29.56 -10.89 49.24
C LEU A 707 -28.33 -9.98 49.17
N PRO A 708 -27.46 -10.01 50.19
CA PRO A 708 -26.12 -9.39 50.11
C PRO A 708 -25.32 -9.95 48.92
N LEU A 709 -24.46 -9.13 48.31
CA LEU A 709 -23.74 -9.53 47.08
C LEU A 709 -22.70 -10.63 47.31
N ASP A 710 -22.15 -10.73 48.52
CA ASP A 710 -21.25 -11.83 48.92
C ASP A 710 -22.00 -13.16 49.03
N GLU A 711 -23.19 -13.17 49.63
CA GLU A 711 -24.06 -14.35 49.67
C GLU A 711 -24.59 -14.71 48.28
N LEU A 712 -24.97 -13.71 47.49
CA LEU A 712 -25.45 -13.89 46.12
C LEU A 712 -24.37 -14.52 45.24
N GLY A 713 -23.12 -14.06 45.34
CA GLY A 713 -22.00 -14.63 44.58
C GLY A 713 -21.44 -15.95 45.13
N ALA A 714 -21.77 -16.34 46.37
CA ALA A 714 -21.39 -17.62 46.97
C ALA A 714 -22.40 -18.75 46.71
N THR A 715 -23.59 -18.42 46.19
CA THR A 715 -24.66 -19.41 46.00
C THR A 715 -24.35 -20.34 44.81
N PRO A 716 -24.29 -21.68 45.01
CA PRO A 716 -23.87 -22.63 43.96
C PRO A 716 -24.84 -22.73 42.76
N SER A 717 -26.04 -22.15 42.84
CA SER A 717 -27.04 -22.13 41.75
C SER A 717 -26.83 -21.01 40.71
N VAL A 718 -25.82 -20.14 40.87
CA VAL A 718 -25.60 -18.99 39.98
C VAL A 718 -25.01 -19.37 38.60
N GLY A 719 -24.65 -20.64 38.38
CA GLY A 719 -24.27 -21.12 37.04
C GLY A 719 -23.04 -20.45 36.44
N HIS A 720 -22.17 -19.85 37.27
CA HIS A 720 -20.93 -19.20 36.84
C HIS A 720 -19.92 -20.26 36.37
N THR A 721 -19.68 -20.34 35.07
CA THR A 721 -18.85 -21.41 34.46
C THR A 721 -17.35 -21.09 34.46
N GLY A 722 -16.94 -19.93 34.98
CA GLY A 722 -15.55 -19.44 34.97
C GLY A 722 -15.26 -18.34 33.91
N PRO A 723 -15.67 -18.45 32.64
CA PRO A 723 -15.64 -17.34 31.67
C PRO A 723 -16.76 -16.31 31.89
N LEU A 724 -16.52 -15.10 31.40
CA LEU A 724 -17.53 -14.07 31.18
C LEU A 724 -18.54 -14.55 30.12
N ASP A 725 -19.82 -14.22 30.29
CA ASP A 725 -20.89 -14.57 29.36
C ASP A 725 -21.32 -13.33 28.51
N LYS A 726 -22.53 -13.35 27.94
CA LYS A 726 -22.98 -12.41 26.89
C LYS A 726 -22.91 -10.95 27.28
N HIS A 727 -23.20 -10.58 28.53
CA HIS A 727 -23.24 -9.17 28.94
C HIS A 727 -21.82 -8.63 29.15
N ALA A 728 -20.99 -9.31 29.94
CA ALA A 728 -19.63 -8.86 30.23
C ALA A 728 -18.69 -8.94 29.01
N ASN A 729 -18.84 -9.90 28.11
CA ASN A 729 -18.07 -9.94 26.85
C ASN A 729 -18.40 -8.77 25.90
N GLY A 730 -19.61 -8.21 25.98
CA GLY A 730 -20.00 -7.02 25.21
C GLY A 730 -19.39 -5.72 25.74
N LEU A 731 -19.10 -5.66 27.05
CA LEU A 731 -18.62 -4.47 27.74
C LEU A 731 -17.16 -4.13 27.44
N ALA A 732 -16.26 -5.12 27.42
CA ALA A 732 -14.82 -4.86 27.25
C ALA A 732 -14.47 -4.25 25.87
N PRO A 733 -15.02 -4.71 24.72
CA PRO A 733 -14.83 -4.06 23.44
C PRO A 733 -15.47 -2.67 23.37
N HIS A 734 -16.60 -2.47 24.05
CA HIS A 734 -17.29 -1.18 24.12
C HIS A 734 -16.48 -0.14 24.89
N MET A 735 -15.96 -0.51 26.07
CA MET A 735 -15.09 0.35 26.89
C MET A 735 -13.79 0.69 26.16
N THR A 736 -13.16 -0.30 25.53
CA THR A 736 -11.93 -0.09 24.75
C THR A 736 -12.19 0.84 23.55
N GLY A 737 -13.34 0.68 22.87
CA GLY A 737 -13.73 1.54 21.75
C GLY A 737 -14.13 2.96 22.14
N GLN A 738 -14.62 3.19 23.36
CA GLN A 738 -14.99 4.53 23.84
C GLN A 738 -13.82 5.30 24.44
N ASN A 739 -12.90 4.63 25.13
CA ASN A 739 -11.90 5.28 25.98
C ASN A 739 -10.47 5.23 25.43
N MET A 740 -10.18 4.37 24.45
CA MET A 740 -8.82 4.23 23.90
C MET A 740 -8.66 4.92 22.54
N PRO A 741 -7.43 5.33 22.16
CA PRO A 741 -7.15 5.97 20.87
C PRO A 741 -7.52 5.08 19.68
N GLY A 742 -7.88 5.70 18.55
CA GLY A 742 -8.24 4.98 17.32
C GLY A 742 -7.15 3.99 16.87
N GLY A 743 -7.51 2.71 16.75
CA GLY A 743 -6.60 1.61 16.41
C GLY A 743 -6.17 0.75 17.61
N PHE A 744 -6.40 1.20 18.84
CA PHE A 744 -6.16 0.41 20.05
C PHE A 744 -7.38 -0.47 20.34
N ASN A 745 -7.45 -1.64 19.71
CA ASN A 745 -8.52 -2.60 19.91
C ASN A 745 -8.19 -3.59 21.05
N ILE A 746 -9.16 -4.44 21.41
CA ILE A 746 -9.01 -5.41 22.50
C ILE A 746 -7.79 -6.34 22.32
N THR A 747 -7.43 -6.67 21.08
CA THR A 747 -6.27 -7.51 20.75
C THR A 747 -4.96 -6.76 20.99
N THR A 748 -4.90 -5.49 20.59
CA THR A 748 -3.76 -4.60 20.86
C THR A 748 -3.61 -4.36 22.37
N ALA A 749 -4.73 -4.19 23.09
CA ALA A 749 -4.74 -4.05 24.54
C ALA A 749 -4.16 -5.29 25.23
N LYS A 750 -4.61 -6.50 24.85
CA LYS A 750 -4.06 -7.76 25.37
C LYS A 750 -2.57 -7.92 25.06
N THR A 751 -2.15 -7.56 23.85
CA THR A 751 -0.73 -7.63 23.44
C THR A 751 0.13 -6.66 24.25
N HIS A 752 -0.38 -5.45 24.50
CA HIS A 752 0.29 -4.47 25.34
C HIS A 752 0.37 -4.94 26.80
N LEU A 753 -0.72 -5.49 27.34
CA LEU A 753 -0.74 -6.01 28.71
C LEU A 753 0.24 -7.18 28.92
N ASN A 754 0.30 -8.09 27.94
CA ASN A 754 1.24 -9.19 27.95
C ASN A 754 2.69 -8.70 27.94
N LYS A 755 3.01 -7.75 27.05
CA LYS A 755 4.36 -7.21 26.90
C LYS A 755 4.82 -6.41 28.11
N THR A 756 3.92 -5.64 28.72
CA THR A 756 4.26 -4.70 29.81
C THR A 756 4.19 -5.36 31.20
N TRP A 757 3.25 -6.28 31.42
CA TRP A 757 2.98 -6.88 32.74
C TRP A 757 2.96 -8.42 32.76
N GLY A 758 3.22 -9.10 31.64
CA GLY A 758 3.30 -10.57 31.60
C GLY A 758 1.94 -11.29 31.68
N LEU A 759 0.83 -10.59 31.42
CA LEU A 759 -0.54 -11.15 31.47
C LEU A 759 -0.85 -12.00 30.21
N GLY A 760 -1.37 -13.22 30.40
CA GLY A 760 -1.59 -14.20 29.33
C GLY A 760 -2.65 -13.84 28.27
N PRO A 761 -2.75 -14.59 27.14
CA PRO A 761 -3.65 -14.29 26.02
C PRO A 761 -5.11 -14.79 26.18
N ALA A 762 -5.50 -15.38 27.32
CA ALA A 762 -6.76 -16.10 27.47
C ALA A 762 -8.05 -15.22 27.43
N PRO A 763 -9.24 -15.81 27.23
CA PRO A 763 -10.53 -15.10 27.13
C PRO A 763 -11.10 -14.62 28.47
N HIS A 764 -10.59 -15.13 29.60
CA HIS A 764 -11.22 -14.97 30.92
C HIS A 764 -10.94 -13.63 31.60
N CYS A 765 -10.06 -12.80 31.06
CA CYS A 765 -9.75 -11.50 31.65
C CYS A 765 -10.82 -10.47 31.24
N GLY A 766 -11.88 -10.39 32.02
CA GLY A 766 -12.53 -9.09 32.24
C GLY A 766 -11.49 -8.15 32.83
N PHE A 767 -11.42 -6.92 32.33
CA PHE A 767 -10.56 -5.89 32.92
C PHE A 767 -11.04 -5.61 34.35
N GLY A 768 -10.41 -6.29 35.31
CA GLY A 768 -10.79 -6.28 36.71
C GLY A 768 -9.56 -6.54 37.58
N SER A 769 -8.73 -5.50 37.73
CA SER A 769 -7.85 -5.29 38.87
C SER A 769 -7.59 -3.79 38.99
#